data_AF-A0AA85FAK6-F1
#
_entry.id   AF-A0AA85FAK6-F1
#
_cell.length_a   1.000
_cell.length_b   1.000
_cell.length_c   1.000
_cell.angle_alpha   90.00
_cell.angle_beta   90.00
_cell.angle_gamma   90.00
#
_symmetry.space_group_name_H-M   'P 1'
#
loop_
_entity.id
_entity.type
_entity.pdbx_description
1 polymer ?
#
loop_
_entity_poly.entity_id
_entity_poly.type
_entity_poly.pdbx_seq_one_letter_code
_entity_poly.pdbx_strand_id
1 'polypeptide(L)'
;MANLSQLRKLDVIPSNQLKISSNSIISCDGSGEPPYFYANSVFILSGLVLFGLTYSGWFVAKIGSLNQSKTDHILQLIGGFLPILAYFSNHREATRVQWTPPLREHFAYPFFILQQSFLLGYLGSNQMLQSYRGKSFISLTVFCVLLLICQISWQFSQFALLTQIISIICAFCLSLSSNTHLSPSSNRQKLVILSLLFKIKQIIWIHLIVFNLSFILQFGNRLLLQSGYLFILLSSLLSVYILQKLINTYDPMIIKKKEVSTRSSIMNITFIRFLCLPLLIVCLCTIGLSLLFSVFSKYAFNHNDDLNSNHNNNNDGGHIWDLLKHKLTIFFGITIYKTFHTMLYICAPEFDFINWATLKQPLETGLIYGSILVCFIVSFKLFKNLFSYHHHLSVTVNNHLFNNNNLSSCEYSFKILRDFISLLVIIQLAIFTIMAVLIMRLKLFWTPQMCLSLAILAQSTRWFEMFHALKSLGGRMFCSSSLNSPRDPEKMTRRLFWFHRVIYATILVLFIAFMAGRGLENLKSEWSIQGSFSAYESEILINWFRSLPQKREGSSLSWIISGPMSLLGNLRLTLPASAPYPSTQIVSLNESGFAFTNHPHYENTILRYRTVLAYGIYSRKPVHDVWHTYRHILKTDFVIVETHTCPSRGGCSKPELFDLLDTNLAGRPALCESLMNIQVLKAGRTPSTLEPYFTVVYVELYTGRVVLYVNKLT
;
A
#
# COMPACT_ATOMS: atom_id res chain seq x y z
N MET A 1 46.18 -20.37 5.89
CA MET A 1 46.42 -20.87 4.51
C MET A 1 45.72 -22.19 4.22
N ALA A 2 45.49 -23.07 5.20
CA ALA A 2 44.81 -24.35 5.01
C ALA A 2 43.40 -24.23 4.40
N ASN A 3 42.55 -23.32 4.90
CA ASN A 3 41.21 -23.10 4.35
C ASN A 3 41.23 -22.60 2.89
N LEU A 4 42.16 -21.69 2.54
CA LEU A 4 42.30 -21.20 1.16
C LEU A 4 42.73 -22.32 0.21
N SER A 5 43.61 -23.22 0.65
CA SER A 5 44.01 -24.40 -0.14
C SER A 5 42.87 -25.41 -0.34
N GLN A 6 41.95 -25.51 0.63
CA GLN A 6 40.74 -26.32 0.51
C GLN A 6 39.68 -25.65 -0.39
N LEU A 7 39.54 -24.32 -0.31
CA LEU A 7 38.67 -23.55 -1.21
C LEU A 7 39.12 -23.64 -2.67
N ARG A 8 40.43 -23.52 -2.94
CA ARG A 8 40.97 -23.73 -4.30
C ARG A 8 40.74 -25.15 -4.82
N LYS A 9 40.59 -26.16 -3.95
CA LYS A 9 40.21 -27.52 -4.39
C LYS A 9 38.74 -27.61 -4.80
N LEU A 10 37.88 -26.73 -4.29
CA LEU A 10 36.49 -26.59 -4.75
C LEU A 10 36.43 -25.90 -6.12
N ASP A 11 37.34 -24.94 -6.41
CA ASP A 11 37.46 -24.27 -7.71
C ASP A 11 37.94 -25.20 -8.86
N VAL A 12 38.67 -26.29 -8.54
CA VAL A 12 39.21 -27.23 -9.54
C VAL A 12 38.12 -28.14 -10.13
N ILE A 13 36.88 -28.05 -9.64
CA ILE A 13 35.73 -28.68 -10.28
C ILE A 13 35.00 -27.57 -11.06
N PRO A 14 35.35 -27.32 -12.34
CA PRO A 14 34.44 -26.57 -13.19
C PRO A 14 33.09 -27.29 -13.14
N SER A 15 32.04 -26.55 -12.78
CA SER A 15 30.64 -26.98 -12.72
C SER A 15 30.06 -27.33 -14.10
N ASN A 16 30.88 -27.88 -15.00
CA ASN A 16 30.46 -28.47 -16.26
C ASN A 16 30.36 -30.00 -16.20
N GLN A 17 30.75 -30.65 -15.09
CA GLN A 17 30.60 -32.09 -14.93
C GLN A 17 30.30 -32.51 -13.47
N LEU A 18 29.15 -32.09 -12.93
CA LEU A 18 28.37 -33.06 -12.18
C LEU A 18 27.83 -34.05 -13.21
N LYS A 19 28.61 -35.10 -13.50
CA LYS A 19 28.09 -36.29 -14.17
C LYS A 19 26.91 -36.75 -13.31
N ILE A 20 25.70 -36.49 -13.82
CA ILE A 20 24.45 -37.08 -13.34
C ILE A 20 24.59 -38.58 -13.63
N SER A 21 25.27 -39.29 -12.73
CA SER A 21 25.18 -40.74 -12.67
C SER A 21 23.93 -41.06 -11.86
N SER A 22 22.98 -41.68 -12.55
CA SER A 22 21.71 -42.27 -12.11
C SER A 22 20.48 -41.34 -12.09
N ASN A 23 19.47 -41.82 -12.81
CA ASN A 23 18.16 -41.23 -13.08
C ASN A 23 17.26 -41.22 -11.83
N SER A 24 17.60 -40.39 -10.86
CA SER A 24 16.61 -39.84 -9.96
C SER A 24 17.06 -38.44 -9.60
N ILE A 25 16.45 -37.44 -10.24
CA ILE A 25 16.39 -36.11 -9.63
C ILE A 25 15.69 -36.37 -8.29
N ILE A 26 16.45 -36.39 -7.19
CA ILE A 26 15.86 -36.35 -5.87
C ILE A 26 15.26 -34.95 -5.79
N SER A 27 13.99 -34.84 -6.15
CA SER A 27 13.18 -33.70 -5.79
C SER A 27 13.11 -33.75 -4.27
N CYS A 28 13.95 -32.94 -3.62
CA CYS A 28 13.86 -32.65 -2.20
C CYS A 28 12.71 -31.67 -1.91
N ASP A 29 11.74 -31.55 -2.81
CA ASP A 29 10.66 -30.59 -2.71
C ASP A 29 9.64 -31.09 -1.69
N GLY A 30 9.56 -30.40 -0.55
CA GLY A 30 8.61 -30.71 0.51
C GLY A 30 8.21 -29.45 1.26
N SER A 31 7.05 -29.49 1.93
CA SER A 31 6.58 -28.36 2.76
C SER A 31 7.49 -28.04 3.95
N GLY A 32 8.45 -28.93 4.27
CA GLY A 32 9.49 -28.68 5.27
C GLY A 32 10.58 -27.72 4.79
N GLU A 33 10.72 -27.52 3.47
CA GLU A 33 11.64 -26.52 2.94
C GLU A 33 11.02 -25.12 3.08
N PRO A 34 11.72 -24.18 3.76
CA PRO A 34 11.17 -22.85 4.00
C PRO A 34 10.66 -22.14 2.73
N PRO A 35 11.40 -22.10 1.60
CA PRO A 35 10.94 -21.40 0.40
C PRO A 35 9.58 -21.88 -0.12
N TYR A 36 9.35 -23.20 -0.16
CA TYR A 36 8.08 -23.79 -0.61
C TYR A 36 6.95 -23.54 0.38
N PHE A 37 7.22 -23.61 1.70
CA PHE A 37 6.24 -23.23 2.73
C PHE A 37 5.78 -21.78 2.55
N TYR A 38 6.71 -20.84 2.36
CA TYR A 38 6.40 -19.43 2.14
C TYR A 38 5.60 -19.21 0.85
N ALA A 39 6.02 -19.81 -0.26
CA ALA A 39 5.34 -19.66 -1.55
C ALA A 39 3.90 -20.19 -1.52
N ASN A 40 3.70 -21.43 -1.03
CA ASN A 40 2.38 -22.05 -0.93
C ASN A 40 1.44 -21.24 -0.02
N SER A 41 1.95 -20.76 1.12
CA SER A 41 1.17 -19.91 2.04
C SER A 41 0.69 -18.63 1.37
N VAL A 42 1.57 -17.97 0.61
CA VAL A 42 1.22 -16.72 -0.11
C VAL A 42 0.17 -16.96 -1.19
N PHE A 43 0.28 -18.05 -1.95
CA PHE A 43 -0.72 -18.37 -2.98
C PHE A 43 -2.10 -18.64 -2.38
N ILE A 44 -2.17 -19.35 -1.25
CA ILE A 44 -3.42 -19.53 -0.50
C ILE A 44 -3.97 -18.18 -0.05
N LEU A 45 -3.11 -17.31 0.50
CA LEU A 45 -3.50 -15.98 0.96
C LEU A 45 -4.00 -15.08 -0.18
N SER A 46 -3.44 -15.22 -1.38
CA SER A 46 -3.89 -14.47 -2.56
C SER A 46 -5.36 -14.77 -2.90
N GLY A 47 -5.85 -15.98 -2.62
CA GLY A 47 -7.27 -16.32 -2.76
C GLY A 47 -8.19 -15.48 -1.86
N LEU A 48 -7.72 -15.08 -0.68
CA LEU A 48 -8.48 -14.24 0.24
C LEU A 48 -8.70 -12.81 -0.28
N VAL A 49 -7.85 -12.33 -1.20
CA VAL A 49 -8.05 -11.03 -1.87
C VAL A 49 -9.35 -11.04 -2.68
N LEU A 50 -9.60 -12.11 -3.43
CA LEU A 50 -10.83 -12.28 -4.22
C LEU A 50 -12.05 -12.28 -3.30
N PHE A 51 -11.98 -13.04 -2.19
CA PHE A 51 -13.05 -13.05 -1.20
C PHE A 51 -13.29 -11.66 -0.59
N GLY A 52 -12.25 -10.94 -0.17
CA GLY A 52 -12.41 -9.59 0.37
C GLY A 52 -12.97 -8.59 -0.65
N LEU A 53 -12.59 -8.68 -1.93
CA LEU A 53 -13.12 -7.82 -2.99
C LEU A 53 -14.61 -8.10 -3.27
N THR A 54 -15.03 -9.36 -3.34
CA THR A 54 -16.45 -9.70 -3.52
C THR A 54 -17.33 -9.15 -2.42
N TYR A 55 -16.91 -9.37 -1.18
CA TYR A 55 -17.68 -8.98 0.00
C TYR A 55 -17.75 -7.46 0.11
N SER A 56 -16.64 -6.77 -0.17
CA SER A 56 -16.60 -5.30 -0.27
C SER A 56 -17.57 -4.78 -1.34
N GLY A 57 -17.53 -5.37 -2.55
CA GLY A 57 -18.41 -4.99 -3.67
C GLY A 57 -19.89 -5.22 -3.36
N TRP A 58 -20.21 -6.36 -2.77
CA TRP A 58 -21.57 -6.71 -2.35
C TRP A 58 -22.12 -5.70 -1.32
N PHE A 59 -21.33 -5.31 -0.32
CA PHE A 59 -21.76 -4.30 0.66
C PHE A 59 -22.00 -2.93 0.02
N VAL A 60 -21.09 -2.49 -0.85
CA VAL A 60 -21.23 -1.21 -1.56
C VAL A 60 -22.51 -1.19 -2.40
N ALA A 61 -22.83 -2.28 -3.11
CA ALA A 61 -24.05 -2.38 -3.90
C ALA A 61 -25.32 -2.49 -3.04
N LYS A 62 -25.27 -3.27 -1.96
CA LYS A 62 -26.40 -3.47 -1.02
C LYS A 62 -26.91 -2.17 -0.42
N ILE A 63 -26.02 -1.26 -0.04
CA ILE A 63 -26.39 0.02 0.58
C ILE A 63 -27.14 0.94 -0.41
N GLY A 64 -26.88 0.79 -1.72
CA GLY A 64 -27.54 1.57 -2.77
C GLY A 64 -28.91 1.05 -3.21
N SER A 65 -29.35 -0.11 -2.68
CA SER A 65 -30.55 -0.82 -3.07
C SER A 65 -31.66 -0.67 -2.00
N LEU A 66 -32.59 0.26 -2.22
CA LEU A 66 -33.62 0.62 -1.24
C LEU A 66 -34.82 -0.35 -1.22
N ASN A 67 -35.15 -0.97 -2.36
CA ASN A 67 -36.33 -1.83 -2.52
C ASN A 67 -35.91 -3.30 -2.62
N GLN A 68 -36.59 -4.20 -1.89
CA GLN A 68 -36.39 -5.66 -1.98
C GLN A 68 -37.03 -6.24 -3.26
N SER A 69 -36.75 -5.65 -4.42
CA SER A 69 -37.20 -6.20 -5.70
C SER A 69 -36.24 -7.28 -6.19
N LYS A 70 -36.74 -8.26 -6.96
CA LYS A 70 -35.90 -9.32 -7.58
C LYS A 70 -34.75 -8.74 -8.41
N THR A 71 -34.98 -7.62 -9.09
CA THR A 71 -33.97 -6.93 -9.90
C THR A 71 -32.87 -6.30 -9.05
N ASP A 72 -33.22 -5.78 -7.88
CA ASP A 72 -32.25 -5.16 -6.97
C ASP A 72 -31.33 -6.22 -6.32
N HIS A 73 -31.83 -7.45 -6.09
CA HIS A 73 -30.99 -8.59 -5.68
C HIS A 73 -29.98 -9.00 -6.76
N ILE A 74 -30.39 -9.05 -8.03
CA ILE A 74 -29.48 -9.33 -9.15
C ILE A 74 -28.40 -8.26 -9.21
N LEU A 75 -28.77 -6.99 -9.02
CA LEU A 75 -27.82 -5.88 -9.05
C LEU A 75 -26.80 -5.94 -7.89
N GLN A 76 -27.22 -6.39 -6.70
CA GLN A 76 -26.31 -6.64 -5.58
C GLN A 76 -25.30 -7.76 -5.90
N LEU A 77 -25.73 -8.83 -6.56
CA LEU A 77 -24.83 -9.89 -7.03
C LEU A 77 -23.84 -9.36 -8.06
N ILE A 78 -24.33 -8.59 -9.04
CA ILE A 78 -23.46 -7.95 -10.03
C ILE A 78 -22.43 -7.04 -9.33
N GLY A 79 -22.83 -6.28 -8.31
CA GLY A 79 -21.92 -5.45 -7.53
C GLY A 79 -20.83 -6.23 -6.79
N GLY A 80 -21.07 -7.50 -6.43
CA GLY A 80 -20.06 -8.39 -5.86
C GLY A 80 -19.14 -9.04 -6.91
N PHE A 81 -19.68 -9.42 -8.07
CA PHE A 81 -18.91 -10.07 -9.15
C PHE A 81 -18.12 -9.09 -10.03
N LEU A 82 -18.62 -7.87 -10.22
CA LEU A 82 -18.02 -6.86 -11.10
C LEU A 82 -16.57 -6.52 -10.69
N PRO A 83 -16.23 -6.32 -9.39
CA PRO A 83 -14.84 -6.14 -8.97
C PRO A 83 -13.95 -7.35 -9.28
N ILE A 84 -14.45 -8.59 -9.17
CA ILE A 84 -13.66 -9.79 -9.50
C ILE A 84 -13.36 -9.86 -11.00
N LEU A 85 -14.39 -9.64 -11.83
CA LEU A 85 -14.23 -9.65 -13.28
C LEU A 85 -13.19 -8.61 -13.71
N ALA A 86 -13.25 -7.41 -13.14
CA ALA A 86 -12.27 -6.36 -13.37
C ALA A 86 -10.86 -6.73 -12.87
N TYR A 87 -10.76 -7.40 -11.71
CA TYR A 87 -9.50 -7.87 -11.14
C TYR A 87 -8.81 -8.91 -12.02
N PHE A 88 -9.54 -9.93 -12.49
CA PHE A 88 -8.99 -10.95 -13.39
C PHE A 88 -8.64 -10.39 -14.77
N SER A 89 -9.46 -9.48 -15.31
CA SER A 89 -9.18 -8.80 -16.58
C SER A 89 -7.88 -7.98 -16.56
N ASN A 90 -7.46 -7.54 -15.36
CA ASN A 90 -6.27 -6.73 -15.11
C ASN A 90 -5.28 -7.43 -14.15
N HIS A 91 -5.22 -8.77 -14.15
CA HIS A 91 -4.48 -9.54 -13.15
C HIS A 91 -3.01 -9.11 -13.00
N ARG A 92 -2.33 -8.90 -14.13
CA ARG A 92 -0.93 -8.44 -14.21
C ARG A 92 -0.65 -7.12 -13.48
N GLU A 93 -1.63 -6.23 -13.44
CA GLU A 93 -1.54 -4.92 -12.80
C GLU A 93 -2.16 -4.92 -11.39
N ALA A 94 -2.99 -5.91 -11.08
CA ALA A 94 -3.69 -6.03 -9.81
C ALA A 94 -2.93 -6.82 -8.75
N THR A 95 -2.01 -7.70 -9.17
CA THR A 95 -1.14 -8.47 -8.28
C THR A 95 0.21 -8.72 -8.92
N ARG A 96 1.21 -8.98 -8.07
CA ARG A 96 2.55 -9.41 -8.48
C ARG A 96 3.02 -10.64 -7.71
N VAL A 97 2.08 -11.33 -7.06
CA VAL A 97 2.32 -12.52 -6.25
C VAL A 97 3.07 -13.60 -7.05
N GLN A 98 2.79 -13.74 -8.35
CA GLN A 98 3.45 -14.71 -9.23
C GLN A 98 4.93 -14.42 -9.53
N TRP A 99 5.33 -13.14 -9.50
CA TRP A 99 6.69 -12.72 -9.88
C TRP A 99 7.65 -12.72 -8.70
N THR A 100 7.16 -12.32 -7.53
CA THR A 100 7.98 -12.20 -6.32
C THR A 100 7.18 -12.67 -5.09
N PRO A 101 6.92 -13.99 -4.95
CA PRO A 101 6.12 -14.53 -3.85
C PRO A 101 6.56 -14.11 -2.44
N PRO A 102 7.87 -14.13 -2.05
CA PRO A 102 8.30 -13.97 -0.65
C PRO A 102 8.25 -12.53 -0.12
N LEU A 103 7.54 -11.62 -0.78
CA LEU A 103 7.39 -10.25 -0.28
C LEU A 103 6.42 -10.17 0.91
N ARG A 104 6.83 -9.47 1.97
CA ARG A 104 6.01 -9.24 3.18
C ARG A 104 4.64 -8.61 2.89
N GLU A 105 4.56 -7.75 1.89
CA GLU A 105 3.29 -7.13 1.48
C GLU A 105 2.27 -8.15 0.97
N HIS A 106 2.69 -9.27 0.37
CA HIS A 106 1.78 -10.32 -0.05
C HIS A 106 1.16 -11.08 1.13
N PHE A 107 1.84 -11.07 2.29
CA PHE A 107 1.27 -11.58 3.53
C PHE A 107 0.25 -10.60 4.13
N ALA A 108 0.51 -9.30 4.11
CA ALA A 108 -0.38 -8.31 4.75
C ALA A 108 -1.58 -7.88 3.88
N TYR A 109 -1.39 -7.79 2.56
CA TYR A 109 -2.36 -7.20 1.65
C TYR A 109 -3.73 -7.92 1.63
N PRO A 110 -3.81 -9.27 1.64
CA PRO A 110 -5.10 -9.95 1.73
C PRO A 110 -5.87 -9.60 3.01
N PHE A 111 -5.17 -9.49 4.15
CA PHE A 111 -5.79 -9.05 5.40
C PHE A 111 -6.25 -7.60 5.36
N PHE A 112 -5.53 -6.71 4.67
CA PHE A 112 -5.95 -5.33 4.43
C PHE A 112 -7.28 -5.28 3.65
N ILE A 113 -7.43 -6.05 2.58
CA ILE A 113 -8.66 -6.07 1.77
C ILE A 113 -9.82 -6.73 2.54
N LEU A 114 -9.57 -7.81 3.28
CA LEU A 114 -10.57 -8.41 4.17
C LEU A 114 -11.03 -7.41 5.23
N GLN A 115 -10.09 -6.74 5.89
CA GLN A 115 -10.35 -5.71 6.89
C GLN A 115 -11.19 -4.57 6.31
N GLN A 116 -10.88 -4.11 5.09
CA GLN A 116 -11.67 -3.10 4.36
C GLN A 116 -13.11 -3.57 4.12
N SER A 117 -13.32 -4.86 3.81
CA SER A 117 -14.65 -5.42 3.62
C SER A 117 -15.50 -5.39 4.90
N PHE A 118 -14.91 -5.76 6.05
CA PHE A 118 -15.57 -5.70 7.35
C PHE A 118 -15.85 -4.26 7.78
N LEU A 119 -14.93 -3.33 7.49
CA LEU A 119 -15.12 -1.90 7.73
C LEU A 119 -16.36 -1.38 6.97
N LEU A 120 -16.45 -1.66 5.67
CA LEU A 120 -17.56 -1.24 4.81
C LEU A 120 -18.88 -1.86 5.28
N GLY A 121 -18.89 -3.14 5.65
CA GLY A 121 -20.07 -3.81 6.20
C GLY A 121 -20.54 -3.24 7.53
N TYR A 122 -19.61 -2.95 8.46
CA TYR A 122 -19.92 -2.38 9.76
C TYR A 122 -20.45 -0.95 9.65
N LEU A 123 -19.78 -0.09 8.87
CA LEU A 123 -20.25 1.28 8.59
C LEU A 123 -21.61 1.25 7.89
N GLY A 124 -21.76 0.39 6.87
CA GLY A 124 -22.94 0.19 6.03
C GLY A 124 -24.17 -0.46 6.68
N SER A 125 -24.05 -0.99 7.90
CA SER A 125 -25.17 -1.59 8.61
C SER A 125 -26.12 -0.53 9.18
N ASN A 126 -27.40 -0.51 8.80
CA ASN A 126 -28.33 0.54 9.22
C ASN A 126 -29.00 0.28 10.60
N GLN A 127 -28.37 -0.54 11.46
CA GLN A 127 -29.02 -1.06 12.66
C GLN A 127 -28.79 -0.17 13.89
N MET A 128 -29.91 0.35 14.39
CA MET A 128 -30.00 1.17 15.60
C MET A 128 -29.73 0.34 16.85
N LEU A 129 -28.66 0.71 17.55
CA LEU A 129 -28.13 0.44 18.91
C LEU A 129 -28.61 -0.73 19.81
N GLN A 130 -29.69 -1.49 19.57
CA GLN A 130 -30.30 -2.29 20.65
C GLN A 130 -30.56 -3.77 20.37
N SER A 131 -30.54 -4.26 19.13
CA SER A 131 -30.97 -5.64 18.82
C SER A 131 -29.86 -6.61 18.39
N TYR A 132 -28.57 -6.21 18.39
CA TYR A 132 -27.49 -7.07 17.85
C TYR A 132 -26.14 -7.00 18.59
N ARG A 133 -26.15 -6.81 19.92
CA ARG A 133 -24.92 -6.71 20.75
C ARG A 133 -23.91 -7.84 20.51
N GLY A 134 -24.38 -9.08 20.26
CA GLY A 134 -23.53 -10.25 20.00
C GLY A 134 -22.84 -10.28 18.62
N LYS A 135 -23.59 -10.15 17.51
CA LYS A 135 -22.97 -10.21 16.16
C LYS A 135 -22.10 -9.00 15.86
N SER A 136 -22.42 -7.83 16.41
CA SER A 136 -21.55 -6.65 16.28
C SER A 136 -20.22 -6.84 17.00
N PHE A 137 -20.21 -7.52 18.16
CA PHE A 137 -18.96 -7.81 18.88
C PHE A 137 -18.06 -8.75 18.07
N ILE A 138 -18.62 -9.82 17.52
CA ILE A 138 -17.87 -10.77 16.66
C ILE A 138 -17.29 -10.07 15.42
N SER A 139 -18.07 -9.21 14.76
CA SER A 139 -17.57 -8.47 13.60
C SER A 139 -16.41 -7.54 13.95
N LEU A 140 -16.44 -6.90 15.13
CA LEU A 140 -15.40 -5.99 15.60
C LEU A 140 -14.14 -6.73 16.09
N THR A 141 -14.30 -7.91 16.71
CA THR A 141 -13.16 -8.74 17.08
C THR A 141 -12.45 -9.29 15.84
N VAL A 142 -13.19 -9.77 14.84
CA VAL A 142 -12.62 -10.19 13.55
C VAL A 142 -11.88 -9.03 12.88
N PHE A 143 -12.48 -7.83 12.85
CA PHE A 143 -11.83 -6.62 12.33
C PHE A 143 -10.52 -6.29 13.07
N CYS A 144 -10.51 -6.38 14.40
CA CYS A 144 -9.33 -6.16 15.23
C CYS A 144 -8.20 -7.17 14.92
N VAL A 145 -8.53 -8.45 14.80
CA VAL A 145 -7.57 -9.51 14.46
C VAL A 145 -6.98 -9.31 13.06
N LEU A 146 -7.82 -9.01 12.06
CA LEU A 146 -7.36 -8.75 10.69
C LEU A 146 -6.43 -7.54 10.62
N LEU A 147 -6.76 -6.46 11.34
CA LEU A 147 -5.90 -5.28 11.47
C LEU A 147 -4.55 -5.63 12.09
N LEU A 148 -4.55 -6.39 13.19
CA LEU A 148 -3.34 -6.79 13.89
C LEU A 148 -2.41 -7.63 13.01
N ILE A 149 -2.97 -8.63 12.30
CA ILE A 149 -2.19 -9.47 11.39
C ILE A 149 -1.60 -8.65 10.24
N CYS A 150 -2.39 -7.75 9.64
CA CYS A 150 -1.91 -6.82 8.61
C CYS A 150 -0.75 -5.96 9.12
N GLN A 151 -0.87 -5.43 10.34
CA GLN A 151 0.11 -4.52 10.92
C GLN A 151 1.43 -5.22 11.32
N ILE A 152 1.36 -6.45 11.81
CA ILE A 152 2.53 -7.26 12.17
C ILE A 152 3.25 -7.78 10.92
N SER A 153 2.50 -8.24 9.92
CA SER A 153 3.08 -8.89 8.73
C SER A 153 3.83 -7.91 7.83
N TRP A 154 3.47 -6.62 7.87
CA TRP A 154 4.07 -5.61 7.00
C TRP A 154 4.37 -4.30 7.72
N GLN A 155 5.66 -3.94 7.78
CA GLN A 155 6.18 -2.77 8.49
C GLN A 155 5.66 -1.42 7.98
N PHE A 156 5.22 -1.34 6.72
CA PHE A 156 4.70 -0.11 6.11
C PHE A 156 3.17 -0.04 6.07
N SER A 157 2.48 -1.04 6.61
CA SER A 157 1.01 -1.12 6.72
C SER A 157 0.39 0.14 7.33
N GLN A 158 1.06 0.74 8.31
CA GLN A 158 0.69 1.98 8.96
C GLN A 158 0.42 3.14 7.99
N PHE A 159 1.16 3.25 6.88
CA PHE A 159 0.91 4.29 5.89
C PHE A 159 -0.38 4.03 5.11
N ALA A 160 -0.66 2.77 4.75
CA ALA A 160 -1.92 2.39 4.11
C ALA A 160 -3.11 2.60 5.08
N LEU A 161 -2.99 2.18 6.34
CA LEU A 161 -4.02 2.38 7.36
C LEU A 161 -4.24 3.86 7.70
N LEU A 162 -3.19 4.68 7.64
CA LEU A 162 -3.29 6.14 7.79
C LEU A 162 -4.18 6.74 6.70
N THR A 163 -4.02 6.33 5.43
CA THR A 163 -4.90 6.81 4.35
C THR A 163 -6.37 6.43 4.56
N GLN A 164 -6.63 5.26 5.15
CA GLN A 164 -7.97 4.79 5.49
C GLN A 164 -8.63 5.66 6.57
N ILE A 165 -7.88 6.10 7.58
CA ILE A 165 -8.40 7.03 8.59
C ILE A 165 -8.69 8.41 7.99
N ILE A 166 -7.79 8.93 7.15
CA ILE A 166 -7.98 10.21 6.46
C ILE A 166 -9.23 10.15 5.58
N SER A 167 -9.43 9.08 4.82
CA SER A 167 -10.59 8.94 3.94
C SER A 167 -11.91 8.81 4.71
N ILE A 168 -11.94 8.11 5.85
CA ILE A 168 -13.11 8.04 6.75
C ILE A 168 -13.50 9.44 7.24
N ILE A 169 -12.54 10.23 7.74
CA ILE A 169 -12.81 11.57 8.27
C ILE A 169 -13.26 12.50 7.15
N CYS A 170 -12.58 12.49 6.00
CA CYS A 170 -12.91 13.32 4.86
C CYS A 170 -14.31 12.97 4.30
N ALA A 171 -14.62 11.68 4.14
CA ALA A 171 -15.93 11.21 3.70
C ALA A 171 -17.04 11.60 4.68
N PHE A 172 -16.78 11.55 5.99
CA PHE A 172 -17.73 11.96 7.01
C PHE A 172 -18.03 13.46 6.92
N CYS A 173 -16.99 14.30 6.83
CA CYS A 173 -17.13 15.75 6.74
C CYS A 173 -17.86 16.17 5.46
N LEU A 174 -17.53 15.56 4.31
CA LEU A 174 -18.19 15.82 3.03
C LEU A 174 -19.64 15.31 2.99
N SER A 175 -19.92 14.16 3.62
CA SER A 175 -21.29 13.63 3.72
C SER A 175 -22.18 14.53 4.58
N LEU A 176 -21.66 15.06 5.68
CA LEU A 176 -22.37 16.03 6.53
C LEU A 176 -22.63 17.33 5.76
N SER A 177 -21.61 17.84 5.08
CA SER A 177 -21.65 19.06 4.27
C SER A 177 -22.64 18.97 3.10
N SER A 178 -22.66 17.87 2.35
CA SER A 178 -23.55 17.69 1.20
C SER A 178 -25.03 17.60 1.59
N ASN A 179 -25.35 17.25 2.84
CA ASN A 179 -26.73 17.08 3.31
C ASN A 179 -27.25 18.29 4.10
N THR A 180 -26.56 19.43 4.07
CA THR A 180 -26.88 20.65 4.84
C THR A 180 -28.24 21.29 4.51
N HIS A 181 -28.82 21.02 3.34
CA HIS A 181 -30.17 21.48 2.99
C HIS A 181 -31.27 20.80 3.83
N LEU A 182 -30.90 19.76 4.59
CA LEU A 182 -31.72 19.11 5.59
C LEU A 182 -31.20 19.55 6.96
N SER A 183 -31.59 20.74 7.39
CA SER A 183 -31.31 21.23 8.74
C SER A 183 -31.67 20.15 9.77
N PRO A 184 -30.86 19.91 10.82
CA PRO A 184 -31.13 18.91 11.86
C PRO A 184 -32.29 19.34 12.78
N SER A 185 -33.39 19.78 12.20
CA SER A 185 -34.61 20.18 12.88
C SER A 185 -35.44 18.98 13.35
N SER A 186 -35.13 17.76 12.87
CA SER A 186 -35.75 16.51 13.32
C SER A 186 -34.79 15.71 14.21
N ASN A 187 -35.20 15.40 15.44
CA ASN A 187 -34.46 14.57 16.40
C ASN A 187 -33.94 13.25 15.80
N ARG A 188 -34.63 12.69 14.80
CA ARG A 188 -34.24 11.43 14.14
C ARG A 188 -33.00 11.58 13.24
N GLN A 189 -32.79 12.74 12.61
CA GLN A 189 -31.62 12.98 11.74
C GLN A 189 -30.34 13.16 12.57
N LYS A 190 -30.45 13.92 13.66
CA LYS A 190 -29.40 14.07 14.68
C LYS A 190 -28.94 12.69 15.15
N LEU A 191 -29.89 11.78 15.40
CA LEU A 191 -29.61 10.43 15.89
C LEU A 191 -28.85 9.54 14.87
N VAL A 192 -29.17 9.60 13.57
CA VAL A 192 -28.43 8.86 12.53
C VAL A 192 -26.98 9.35 12.42
N ILE A 193 -26.76 10.66 12.42
CA ILE A 193 -25.42 11.25 12.37
C ILE A 193 -24.63 10.88 13.64
N LEU A 194 -25.27 10.93 14.81
CA LEU A 194 -24.67 10.51 16.07
C LEU A 194 -24.28 9.03 16.07
N SER A 195 -25.12 8.17 15.47
CA SER A 195 -24.85 6.74 15.31
C SER A 195 -23.64 6.49 14.41
N LEU A 196 -23.55 7.18 13.27
CA LEU A 196 -22.37 7.12 12.39
C LEU A 196 -21.11 7.59 13.09
N LEU A 197 -21.18 8.69 13.83
CA LEU A 197 -20.05 9.24 14.58
C LEU A 197 -19.60 8.28 15.68
N PHE A 198 -20.54 7.63 16.37
CA PHE A 198 -20.25 6.58 17.35
C PHE A 198 -19.52 5.39 16.71
N LYS A 199 -19.94 4.94 15.51
CA LYS A 199 -19.25 3.88 14.77
C LYS A 199 -17.82 4.28 14.38
N ILE A 200 -17.65 5.50 13.85
CA ILE A 200 -16.32 6.03 13.49
C ILE A 200 -15.43 6.10 14.74
N LYS A 201 -15.96 6.60 15.86
CA LYS A 201 -15.25 6.62 17.15
C LYS A 201 -14.80 5.22 17.56
N GLN A 202 -15.66 4.20 17.47
CA GLN A 202 -15.29 2.82 17.78
C GLN A 202 -14.16 2.29 16.88
N ILE A 203 -14.23 2.56 15.57
CA ILE A 203 -13.18 2.17 14.61
C ILE A 203 -11.84 2.80 15.00
N ILE A 204 -11.81 4.12 15.27
CA ILE A 204 -10.56 4.81 15.64
C ILE A 204 -9.99 4.24 16.95
N TRP A 205 -10.83 3.91 17.94
CA TRP A 205 -10.39 3.24 19.16
C TRP A 205 -9.77 1.86 18.89
N ILE A 206 -10.36 1.06 18.00
CA ILE A 206 -9.79 -0.25 17.63
C ILE A 206 -8.43 -0.08 16.96
N HIS A 207 -8.30 0.88 16.04
CA HIS A 207 -7.00 1.19 15.42
C HIS A 207 -5.96 1.62 16.47
N LEU A 208 -6.36 2.41 17.48
CA LEU A 208 -5.47 2.80 18.58
C LEU A 208 -5.06 1.60 19.44
N ILE A 209 -5.99 0.69 19.76
CA ILE A 209 -5.70 -0.52 20.54
C ILE A 209 -4.74 -1.44 19.76
N VAL A 210 -5.03 -1.69 18.48
CA VAL A 210 -4.18 -2.50 17.60
C VAL A 210 -2.80 -1.87 17.45
N PHE A 211 -2.72 -0.54 17.33
CA PHE A 211 -1.45 0.18 17.29
C PHE A 211 -0.58 -0.10 18.52
N ASN A 212 -1.14 0.05 19.72
CA ASN A 212 -0.41 -0.19 20.97
C ASN A 212 -0.01 -1.66 21.12
N LEU A 213 -0.93 -2.58 20.79
CA LEU A 213 -0.64 -4.02 20.83
C LEU A 213 0.48 -4.39 19.85
N SER A 214 0.41 -3.87 18.62
CA SER A 214 1.44 -4.08 17.61
C SER A 214 2.78 -3.46 18.02
N PHE A 215 2.79 -2.32 18.70
CA PHE A 215 4.02 -1.71 19.22
C PHE A 215 4.71 -2.62 20.24
N ILE A 216 3.93 -3.21 21.16
CA ILE A 216 4.43 -4.15 22.15
C ILE A 216 4.93 -5.43 21.48
N LEU A 217 4.15 -6.02 20.57
CA LEU A 217 4.51 -7.26 19.85
C LEU A 217 5.70 -7.09 18.91
N GLN A 218 5.97 -5.89 18.42
CA GLN A 218 7.15 -5.56 17.61
C GLN A 218 8.33 -5.07 18.47
N PHE A 219 8.34 -5.36 19.77
CA PHE A 219 9.44 -5.03 20.70
C PHE A 219 9.85 -3.55 20.67
N GLY A 220 8.87 -2.64 20.58
CA GLY A 220 9.14 -1.21 20.62
C GLY A 220 9.62 -0.61 19.29
N ASN A 221 9.15 -1.12 18.16
CA ASN A 221 9.53 -0.63 16.83
C ASN A 221 9.30 0.89 16.68
N ARG A 222 10.39 1.66 16.62
CA ARG A 222 10.39 3.14 16.52
C ARG A 222 9.74 3.66 15.24
N LEU A 223 9.81 2.89 14.15
CA LEU A 223 9.17 3.25 12.88
C LEU A 223 7.66 3.42 13.05
N LEU A 224 7.06 2.71 14.02
CA LEU A 224 5.63 2.78 14.26
C LEU A 224 5.19 4.15 14.81
N LEU A 225 6.01 4.75 15.68
CA LEU A 225 5.73 6.07 16.25
C LEU A 225 5.99 7.21 15.27
N GLN A 226 6.99 7.05 14.40
CA GLN A 226 7.42 8.11 13.48
C GLN A 226 6.50 8.27 12.25
N SER A 227 5.64 7.30 11.95
CA SER A 227 4.83 7.27 10.71
C SER A 227 3.67 8.28 10.64
N GLY A 228 3.49 9.12 11.66
CA GLY A 228 2.38 10.07 11.76
C GLY A 228 1.02 9.42 12.09
N TYR A 229 0.94 8.09 12.05
CA TYR A 229 -0.31 7.34 12.22
C TYR A 229 -0.91 7.51 13.62
N LEU A 230 -0.09 7.41 14.67
CA LEU A 230 -0.53 7.66 16.05
C LEU A 230 -1.10 9.07 16.23
N PHE A 231 -0.44 10.09 15.68
CA PHE A 231 -0.89 11.48 15.83
C PHE A 231 -2.20 11.76 15.12
N ILE A 232 -2.42 11.15 13.94
CA ILE A 232 -3.70 11.24 13.23
C ILE A 232 -4.80 10.50 14.00
N LEU A 233 -4.51 9.34 14.60
CA LEU A 233 -5.48 8.64 15.46
C LEU A 233 -5.89 9.49 16.67
N LEU A 234 -4.93 10.07 17.39
CA LEU A 234 -5.23 10.93 18.55
C LEU A 234 -5.98 12.21 18.15
N SER A 235 -5.55 12.86 17.07
CA SER A 235 -6.18 14.10 16.58
C SER A 235 -7.59 13.84 16.03
N SER A 236 -7.80 12.71 15.38
CA SER A 236 -9.12 12.30 14.88
C SER A 236 -10.08 11.96 16.03
N LEU A 237 -9.60 11.29 17.10
CA LEU A 237 -10.42 11.07 18.31
C LEU A 237 -10.88 12.40 18.92
N LEU A 238 -9.96 13.37 19.04
CA LEU A 238 -10.29 14.70 19.57
C LEU A 238 -11.30 15.43 18.67
N SER A 239 -11.08 15.41 17.35
CA SER A 239 -11.98 16.03 16.36
C SER A 239 -13.38 15.42 16.42
N VAL A 240 -13.48 14.09 16.48
CA VAL A 240 -14.74 13.35 16.61
C VAL A 240 -15.43 13.67 17.94
N TYR A 241 -14.70 13.79 19.05
CA TYR A 241 -15.25 14.18 20.34
C TYR A 241 -15.80 15.61 20.35
N ILE A 242 -15.06 16.57 19.78
CA ILE A 242 -15.51 17.96 19.66
C ILE A 242 -16.77 18.02 18.79
N LEU A 243 -16.78 17.29 17.67
CA LEU A 243 -17.91 17.26 16.76
C LEU A 243 -19.16 16.64 17.41
N GLN A 244 -19.00 15.57 18.18
CA GLN A 244 -20.06 14.98 19.01
C GLN A 244 -20.64 16.01 19.99
N LYS A 245 -19.77 16.76 20.69
CA LYS A 245 -20.20 17.79 21.64
C LYS A 245 -20.96 18.92 20.92
N LEU A 246 -20.44 19.40 19.79
CA LEU A 246 -21.07 20.45 18.99
C LEU A 246 -22.46 20.04 18.49
N ILE A 247 -22.60 18.80 18.00
CA ILE A 247 -23.89 18.26 17.55
C ILE A 247 -24.86 18.11 18.72
N ASN A 248 -24.39 17.65 19.88
CA ASN A 248 -25.22 17.50 21.08
C ASN A 248 -25.78 18.84 21.58
N THR A 249 -24.93 19.88 21.63
CA THR A 249 -25.31 21.25 22.05
C THR A 249 -26.12 22.02 21.01
N TYR A 250 -26.22 21.50 19.78
CA TYR A 250 -27.02 22.14 18.73
C TYR A 250 -28.50 21.91 19.02
N ASP A 251 -29.18 22.97 19.48
CA ASP A 251 -30.62 23.03 19.70
C ASP A 251 -31.30 23.90 18.62
N PRO A 252 -32.21 23.32 17.79
CA PRO A 252 -32.85 24.04 16.70
C PRO A 252 -33.85 25.10 17.17
N MET A 253 -34.34 25.04 18.42
CA MET A 253 -35.33 25.99 18.95
C MET A 253 -34.76 27.37 19.30
N ILE A 254 -33.50 27.46 19.70
CA ILE A 254 -32.86 28.73 20.09
C ILE A 254 -32.50 29.57 18.85
N ILE A 255 -32.19 28.91 17.72
CA ILE A 255 -31.75 29.57 16.48
C ILE A 255 -32.93 30.13 15.67
N LYS A 256 -34.09 29.45 15.65
CA LYS A 256 -35.32 29.98 15.01
C LYS A 256 -35.73 31.37 15.51
N LYS A 257 -35.43 31.69 16.79
CA LYS A 257 -35.70 33.01 17.38
C LYS A 257 -34.75 34.11 16.90
N LYS A 258 -33.56 33.75 16.38
CA LYS A 258 -32.55 34.66 15.79
C LYS A 258 -32.60 34.72 14.25
N GLU A 259 -33.29 33.76 13.61
CA GLU A 259 -33.31 33.56 12.15
C GLU A 259 -34.14 34.58 11.33
N VAL A 260 -34.93 35.45 11.97
CA VAL A 260 -35.75 36.45 11.24
C VAL A 260 -34.90 37.60 10.69
N SER A 261 -33.67 37.83 11.19
CA SER A 261 -32.92 39.06 10.88
C SER A 261 -31.77 38.92 9.86
N THR A 262 -31.12 37.77 9.69
CA THR A 262 -29.88 37.70 8.87
C THR A 262 -29.67 36.31 8.22
N ARG A 263 -30.43 36.01 7.17
CA ARG A 263 -30.55 34.66 6.58
C ARG A 263 -29.42 34.25 5.63
N SER A 264 -28.60 35.17 5.10
CA SER A 264 -27.55 34.86 4.11
C SER A 264 -26.15 34.62 4.68
N SER A 265 -25.74 35.33 5.75
CA SER A 265 -24.38 35.21 6.32
C SER A 265 -24.22 34.04 7.30
N ILE A 266 -25.25 33.74 8.09
CA ILE A 266 -25.21 32.71 9.16
C ILE A 266 -25.12 31.27 8.59
N MET A 267 -25.67 31.07 7.40
CA MET A 267 -25.79 29.78 6.74
C MET A 267 -24.45 29.33 6.07
N ASN A 268 -23.71 30.26 5.45
CA ASN A 268 -22.32 29.99 5.00
C ASN A 268 -21.38 29.70 6.18
N ILE A 269 -21.57 30.36 7.32
CA ILE A 269 -20.76 30.16 8.53
C ILE A 269 -20.97 28.76 9.12
N THR A 270 -22.20 28.24 9.14
CA THR A 270 -22.48 26.90 9.66
C THR A 270 -21.94 25.80 8.73
N PHE A 271 -22.06 25.97 7.41
CA PHE A 271 -21.47 25.05 6.42
C PHE A 271 -19.93 24.97 6.54
N ILE A 272 -19.25 26.13 6.57
CA ILE A 272 -17.79 26.21 6.74
C ILE A 272 -17.38 25.62 8.08
N ARG A 273 -18.16 25.86 9.15
CA ARG A 273 -17.87 25.34 10.48
C ARG A 273 -18.02 23.82 10.59
N PHE A 274 -18.93 23.17 9.88
CA PHE A 274 -19.06 21.70 9.94
C PHE A 274 -18.08 20.96 9.03
N LEU A 275 -17.63 21.58 7.92
CA LEU A 275 -16.65 20.98 7.01
C LEU A 275 -15.20 21.29 7.42
N CYS A 276 -14.87 22.58 7.59
CA CYS A 276 -13.50 23.02 7.79
C CYS A 276 -13.02 22.85 9.22
N LEU A 277 -13.87 23.01 10.24
CA LEU A 277 -13.46 22.91 11.65
C LEU A 277 -12.90 21.52 12.02
N PRO A 278 -13.57 20.38 11.76
CA PRO A 278 -13.02 19.08 12.12
C PRO A 278 -11.75 18.73 11.34
N LEU A 279 -11.66 19.12 10.05
CA LEU A 279 -10.48 18.92 9.23
C LEU A 279 -9.31 19.80 9.67
N LEU A 280 -9.58 21.06 10.02
CA LEU A 280 -8.61 22.01 10.57
C LEU A 280 -8.10 21.53 11.93
N ILE A 281 -8.97 21.05 12.82
CA ILE A 281 -8.57 20.50 14.12
C ILE A 281 -7.65 19.29 13.91
N VAL A 282 -8.01 18.36 13.02
CA VAL A 282 -7.13 17.22 12.70
C VAL A 282 -5.79 17.72 12.19
N CYS A 283 -5.76 18.68 11.27
CA CYS A 283 -4.53 19.24 10.72
C CYS A 283 -3.67 19.94 11.79
N LEU A 284 -4.24 20.85 12.58
CA LEU A 284 -3.51 21.59 13.61
C LEU A 284 -3.02 20.68 14.75
N CYS A 285 -3.86 19.76 15.22
CA CYS A 285 -3.47 18.82 16.27
C CYS A 285 -2.43 17.81 15.80
N THR A 286 -2.49 17.35 14.54
CA THR A 286 -1.46 16.45 13.99
C THR A 286 -0.11 17.14 13.88
N ILE A 287 -0.08 18.37 13.36
CA ILE A 287 1.13 19.19 13.29
C ILE A 287 1.66 19.45 14.70
N GLY A 288 0.80 19.91 15.63
CA GLY A 288 1.18 20.19 17.01
C GLY A 288 1.72 18.97 17.76
N LEU A 289 1.04 17.83 17.69
CA LEU A 289 1.48 16.59 18.33
C LEU A 289 2.77 16.03 17.70
N SER A 290 2.92 16.13 16.37
CA SER A 290 4.15 15.71 15.68
C SER A 290 5.36 16.56 16.09
N LEU A 291 5.18 17.87 16.24
CA LEU A 291 6.21 18.79 16.72
C LEU A 291 6.57 18.49 18.18
N LEU A 292 5.58 18.32 19.06
CA LEU A 292 5.80 17.95 20.45
C LEU A 292 6.54 16.62 20.57
N PHE A 293 6.17 15.62 19.76
CA PHE A 293 6.86 14.34 19.74
C PHE A 293 8.29 14.44 19.22
N SER A 294 8.54 15.26 18.20
CA SER A 294 9.90 15.50 17.70
C SER A 294 10.79 16.14 18.77
N VAL A 295 10.25 17.09 19.52
CA VAL A 295 10.96 17.74 20.65
C VAL A 295 11.19 16.74 21.78
N PHE A 296 10.15 16.00 22.18
CA PHE A 296 10.25 14.98 23.23
C PHE A 296 11.24 13.87 22.86
N SER A 297 11.18 13.35 21.62
CA SER A 297 12.11 12.32 21.15
C SER A 297 13.55 12.83 21.17
N LYS A 298 13.78 14.07 20.74
CA LYS A 298 15.11 14.69 20.81
C LYS A 298 15.61 14.80 22.24
N TYR A 299 14.75 15.13 23.21
CA TYR A 299 15.13 15.30 24.62
C TYR A 299 15.29 13.97 25.38
N ALA A 300 14.34 13.05 25.21
CA ALA A 300 14.31 11.77 25.91
C ALA A 300 15.39 10.79 25.42
N PHE A 301 15.78 10.86 24.14
CA PHE A 301 16.77 9.94 23.55
C PHE A 301 18.19 10.53 23.45
N ASN A 302 18.40 11.87 23.45
CA ASN A 302 19.76 12.42 23.50
C ASN A 302 20.48 12.11 24.81
N HIS A 303 19.77 11.90 25.92
CA HIS A 303 20.45 11.74 27.20
C HIS A 303 21.25 10.43 27.32
N ASN A 304 21.05 9.46 26.42
CA ASN A 304 21.70 8.15 26.45
C ASN A 304 22.83 7.95 25.42
N ASP A 305 23.00 8.83 24.42
CA ASP A 305 23.90 8.57 23.28
C ASP A 305 25.16 9.49 23.23
N ASP A 306 25.37 10.36 24.22
CA ASP A 306 26.47 11.35 24.24
C ASP A 306 27.90 10.79 24.52
N LEU A 307 28.13 9.48 24.39
CA LEU A 307 29.46 8.88 24.62
C LEU A 307 30.18 8.30 23.41
N ASN A 308 29.63 8.30 22.18
CA ASN A 308 30.46 8.07 20.99
C ASN A 308 29.77 8.43 19.65
N SER A 309 30.44 9.32 18.91
CA SER A 309 30.33 9.61 17.46
C SER A 309 29.59 10.88 17.01
N ASN A 310 30.39 11.82 16.49
CA ASN A 310 30.01 13.00 15.73
C ASN A 310 29.46 12.65 14.33
N HIS A 311 28.35 11.91 14.24
CA HIS A 311 27.63 11.76 12.96
C HIS A 311 26.17 12.20 13.08
N ASN A 312 25.93 13.43 12.63
CA ASN A 312 24.60 13.95 12.32
C ASN A 312 23.92 13.06 11.27
N ASN A 313 23.06 12.11 11.69
CA ASN A 313 21.86 11.62 10.99
C ASN A 313 21.17 10.47 11.78
N ASN A 314 20.92 10.68 13.07
CA ASN A 314 20.34 9.68 13.99
C ASN A 314 18.82 9.53 13.90
N ASN A 315 18.22 9.64 12.71
CA ASN A 315 16.79 9.42 12.54
C ASN A 315 16.55 8.04 11.92
N ASP A 316 16.22 7.06 12.77
CA ASP A 316 15.58 5.81 12.32
C ASP A 316 14.40 6.18 11.41
N GLY A 317 14.21 5.47 10.29
CA GLY A 317 13.10 5.73 9.34
C GLY A 317 13.17 7.03 8.50
N GLY A 318 14.16 7.91 8.73
CA GLY A 318 14.28 9.20 8.01
C GLY A 318 14.37 9.08 6.48
N HIS A 319 14.91 7.96 5.99
CA HIS A 319 15.05 7.70 4.55
C HIS A 319 13.70 7.66 3.79
N ILE A 320 12.59 7.34 4.45
CA ILE A 320 11.25 7.33 3.83
C ILE A 320 10.79 8.76 3.55
N TRP A 321 11.04 9.66 4.51
CA TRP A 321 10.73 11.07 4.33
C TRP A 321 11.64 11.69 3.27
N ASP A 322 12.92 11.33 3.26
CA ASP A 322 13.86 11.76 2.22
C ASP A 322 13.46 11.26 0.83
N LEU A 323 12.94 10.02 0.74
CA LEU A 323 12.37 9.46 -0.49
C LEU A 323 11.16 10.26 -0.97
N LEU A 324 10.20 10.53 -0.08
CA LEU A 324 8.99 11.28 -0.41
C LEU A 324 9.33 12.72 -0.77
N LYS A 325 10.25 13.36 -0.04
CA LYS A 325 10.77 14.70 -0.34
C LYS A 325 11.45 14.73 -1.70
N HIS A 326 12.26 13.74 -2.05
CA HIS A 326 12.87 13.63 -3.38
C HIS A 326 11.81 13.49 -4.48
N LYS A 327 10.79 12.65 -4.28
CA LYS A 327 9.72 12.47 -5.27
C LYS A 327 8.88 13.74 -5.44
N LEU A 328 8.55 14.43 -4.36
CA LEU A 328 7.83 15.69 -4.41
C LEU A 328 8.65 16.81 -5.04
N THR A 329 9.94 16.93 -4.74
CA THR A 329 10.82 17.93 -5.37
C THR A 329 10.93 17.73 -6.88
N ILE A 330 11.10 16.48 -7.34
CA ILE A 330 11.02 16.17 -8.78
C ILE A 330 9.65 16.53 -9.36
N PHE A 331 8.56 16.14 -8.69
CA PHE A 331 7.21 16.41 -9.16
C PHE A 331 6.90 17.91 -9.29
N PHE A 332 7.39 18.73 -8.35
CA PHE A 332 7.23 20.18 -8.35
C PHE A 332 8.33 20.92 -9.13
N GLY A 333 9.29 20.23 -9.74
CA GLY A 333 10.38 20.83 -10.50
C GLY A 333 11.39 21.64 -9.67
N ILE A 334 11.48 21.37 -8.37
CA ILE A 334 12.40 22.04 -7.42
C ILE A 334 13.64 21.15 -7.24
N THR A 335 14.81 21.78 -7.03
CA THR A 335 16.16 21.19 -6.91
C THR A 335 16.26 19.72 -6.47
N ILE A 336 17.11 18.95 -7.17
CA ILE A 336 17.20 17.49 -7.01
C ILE A 336 18.04 17.14 -5.76
N TYR A 337 17.36 16.80 -4.66
CA TYR A 337 18.02 16.30 -3.45
C TYR A 337 18.43 14.83 -3.64
N LYS A 338 19.70 14.52 -3.93
CA LYS A 338 20.19 13.14 -4.12
C LYS A 338 21.02 12.69 -2.92
N THR A 339 20.71 11.53 -2.34
CA THR A 339 21.58 10.85 -1.37
C THR A 339 21.81 9.40 -1.80
N PHE A 340 22.91 8.80 -1.35
CA PHE A 340 23.20 7.37 -1.57
C PHE A 340 22.01 6.49 -1.16
N HIS A 341 21.46 6.73 0.03
CA HIS A 341 20.35 5.98 0.60
C HIS A 341 19.07 6.12 -0.24
N THR A 342 18.75 7.34 -0.68
CA THR A 342 17.56 7.61 -1.50
C THR A 342 17.69 7.00 -2.90
N MET A 343 18.88 7.07 -3.51
CA MET A 343 19.12 6.52 -4.84
C MET A 343 19.09 5.00 -4.90
N LEU A 344 19.45 4.31 -3.81
CA LEU A 344 19.35 2.86 -3.72
C LEU A 344 17.91 2.36 -3.93
N TYR A 345 16.90 3.18 -3.57
CA TYR A 345 15.49 2.88 -3.83
C TYR A 345 15.01 3.45 -5.17
N ILE A 346 15.30 4.72 -5.48
CA ILE A 346 14.75 5.40 -6.67
C ILE A 346 15.24 4.78 -7.98
N CYS A 347 16.46 4.28 -8.01
CA CYS A 347 17.02 3.63 -9.19
C CYS A 347 16.43 2.24 -9.46
N ALA A 348 15.62 1.71 -8.55
CA ALA A 348 14.89 0.46 -8.76
C ALA A 348 13.55 0.76 -9.47
N PRO A 349 13.18 0.02 -10.53
CA PRO A 349 12.00 0.31 -11.35
C PRO A 349 10.69 0.26 -10.55
N GLU A 350 10.66 -0.42 -9.40
CA GLU A 350 9.50 -0.51 -8.53
C GLU A 350 9.19 0.82 -7.82
N PHE A 351 10.18 1.67 -7.59
CA PHE A 351 9.98 2.97 -6.92
C PHE A 351 9.89 4.14 -7.91
N ASP A 352 9.85 3.86 -9.21
CA ASP A 352 9.71 4.89 -10.23
C ASP A 352 8.28 5.45 -10.30
N PHE A 353 8.08 6.54 -11.06
CA PHE A 353 6.75 7.05 -11.39
C PHE A 353 5.97 6.07 -12.26
N ILE A 354 4.65 6.23 -12.32
CA ILE A 354 3.80 5.33 -13.10
C ILE A 354 4.14 5.35 -14.60
N ASN A 355 4.61 4.22 -15.12
CA ASN A 355 4.94 4.09 -16.55
C ASN A 355 3.67 4.01 -17.41
N TRP A 356 3.76 4.50 -18.65
CA TRP A 356 2.66 4.43 -19.62
C TRP A 356 2.24 2.97 -19.93
N ALA A 357 3.20 2.04 -19.93
CA ALA A 357 2.93 0.61 -20.10
C ALA A 357 1.94 0.07 -19.03
N THR A 358 2.06 0.56 -17.79
CA THR A 358 1.21 0.20 -16.65
C THR A 358 -0.23 0.72 -16.83
N LEU A 359 -0.40 1.85 -17.51
CA LEU A 359 -1.71 2.47 -17.75
C LEU A 359 -2.44 1.84 -18.95
N LYS A 360 -1.70 1.27 -19.90
CA LYS A 360 -2.24 0.71 -21.14
C LYS A 360 -3.30 -0.36 -20.88
N GLN A 361 -3.00 -1.36 -20.04
CA GLN A 361 -3.92 -2.47 -19.80
C GLN A 361 -5.22 -2.05 -19.08
N PRO A 362 -5.20 -1.23 -18.00
CA PRO A 362 -6.42 -0.70 -17.40
C PRO A 362 -7.22 0.27 -18.29
N LEU A 363 -6.59 0.91 -19.29
CA LEU A 363 -7.28 1.70 -20.31
C LEU A 363 -7.99 0.79 -21.32
N GLU A 364 -7.29 -0.21 -21.87
CA GLU A 364 -7.83 -1.13 -22.88
C GLU A 364 -8.99 -1.98 -22.33
N THR A 365 -8.91 -2.42 -21.08
CA THR A 365 -10.01 -3.15 -20.43
C THR A 365 -11.18 -2.25 -20.03
N GLY A 366 -11.03 -0.92 -20.07
CA GLY A 366 -12.05 0.02 -19.65
C GLY A 366 -12.15 0.25 -18.14
N LEU A 367 -11.25 -0.31 -17.34
CA LEU A 367 -11.24 -0.14 -15.87
C LEU A 367 -11.10 1.33 -15.48
N ILE A 368 -10.17 2.05 -16.11
CA ILE A 368 -9.95 3.48 -15.86
C ILE A 368 -11.17 4.31 -16.28
N TYR A 369 -11.77 4.01 -17.44
CA TYR A 369 -12.97 4.73 -17.89
C TYR A 369 -14.15 4.49 -16.93
N GLY A 370 -14.31 3.26 -16.45
CA GLY A 370 -15.31 2.91 -15.44
C GLY A 370 -15.10 3.66 -14.13
N SER A 371 -13.87 3.69 -13.61
CA SER A 371 -13.56 4.40 -12.35
C SER A 371 -13.75 5.92 -12.47
N ILE A 372 -13.35 6.52 -13.60
CA ILE A 372 -13.60 7.95 -13.90
C ILE A 372 -15.11 8.23 -13.95
N LEU A 373 -15.89 7.37 -14.60
CA LEU A 373 -17.35 7.52 -14.67
C LEU A 373 -17.99 7.43 -13.28
N VAL A 374 -17.53 6.52 -12.42
CA VAL A 374 -17.99 6.46 -11.03
C VAL A 374 -17.62 7.73 -10.26
N CYS A 375 -16.37 8.19 -10.37
CA CYS A 375 -15.92 9.46 -9.77
C CYS A 375 -16.78 10.63 -10.21
N PHE A 376 -17.17 10.67 -11.50
CA PHE A 376 -18.06 11.67 -12.05
C PHE A 376 -19.47 11.57 -11.44
N ILE A 377 -20.08 10.39 -11.39
CA ILE A 377 -21.42 10.19 -10.80
C ILE A 377 -21.46 10.65 -9.33
N VAL A 378 -20.44 10.30 -8.54
CA VAL A 378 -20.38 10.67 -7.12
C VAL A 378 -20.15 12.18 -6.95
N SER A 379 -19.18 12.73 -7.68
CA SER A 379 -18.78 14.14 -7.58
C SER A 379 -19.84 15.09 -8.14
N PHE A 380 -20.51 14.73 -9.23
CA PHE A 380 -21.57 15.54 -9.84
C PHE A 380 -22.72 15.81 -8.85
N LYS A 381 -23.12 14.78 -8.10
CA LYS A 381 -24.13 14.93 -7.05
C LYS A 381 -23.66 15.86 -5.93
N LEU A 382 -22.42 15.67 -5.47
CA LEU A 382 -21.82 16.53 -4.44
C LEU A 382 -21.80 18.00 -4.91
N PHE A 383 -21.33 18.25 -6.13
CA PHE A 383 -21.29 19.60 -6.72
C PHE A 383 -22.70 20.19 -6.88
N LYS A 384 -23.67 19.42 -7.38
CA LYS A 384 -25.06 19.89 -7.50
C LYS A 384 -25.65 20.29 -6.15
N ASN A 385 -25.45 19.49 -5.10
CA ASN A 385 -25.96 19.79 -3.77
C ASN A 385 -25.32 21.07 -3.19
N LEU A 386 -24.01 21.26 -3.42
CA LEU A 386 -23.27 22.45 -3.03
C LEU A 386 -23.71 23.70 -3.82
N PHE A 387 -23.91 23.58 -5.13
CA PHE A 387 -24.27 24.71 -5.99
C PHE A 387 -25.75 25.10 -5.88
N SER A 388 -26.65 24.12 -5.74
CA SER A 388 -28.09 24.36 -5.54
C SER A 388 -28.37 25.11 -4.24
N TYR A 389 -27.55 24.90 -3.21
CA TYR A 389 -27.58 25.68 -1.98
C TYR A 389 -27.30 27.17 -2.23
N HIS A 390 -26.29 27.46 -3.06
CA HIS A 390 -25.92 28.83 -3.37
C HIS A 390 -27.00 29.56 -4.19
N HIS A 391 -27.68 28.86 -5.10
CA HIS A 391 -28.73 29.44 -5.94
C HIS A 391 -30.07 29.62 -5.21
N HIS A 392 -30.43 28.73 -4.27
CA HIS A 392 -31.67 28.90 -3.48
C HIS A 392 -31.59 30.10 -2.54
N LEU A 393 -30.38 30.53 -2.16
CA LEU A 393 -30.14 31.79 -1.42
C LEU A 393 -30.59 33.04 -2.19
N SER A 394 -30.77 32.96 -3.53
CA SER A 394 -31.23 34.07 -4.36
C SER A 394 -32.74 34.08 -4.65
N VAL A 395 -33.48 32.99 -4.40
CA VAL A 395 -34.89 32.84 -4.84
C VAL A 395 -35.89 32.61 -3.70
N THR A 396 -35.47 32.30 -2.47
CA THR A 396 -36.38 32.19 -1.30
C THR A 396 -36.85 33.54 -0.73
N VAL A 397 -37.40 34.41 -1.58
CA VAL A 397 -38.38 35.44 -1.16
C VAL A 397 -39.80 34.98 -1.47
N ASN A 398 -40.04 34.16 -2.49
CA ASN A 398 -41.41 33.74 -2.86
C ASN A 398 -41.53 32.22 -2.96
N ASN A 399 -42.56 31.67 -2.33
CA ASN A 399 -43.02 30.27 -2.40
C ASN A 399 -42.52 29.32 -1.30
N HIS A 400 -42.72 29.73 -0.03
CA HIS A 400 -42.93 28.77 1.06
C HIS A 400 -44.35 28.17 0.95
N LEU A 401 -44.62 27.34 -0.06
CA LEU A 401 -45.84 26.53 -0.08
C LEU A 401 -45.73 25.28 -0.98
N PHE A 402 -44.72 24.43 -0.78
CA PHE A 402 -44.85 23.02 -1.19
C PHE A 402 -44.21 22.12 -0.15
N ASN A 403 -45.07 21.74 0.80
CA ASN A 403 -44.93 20.60 1.68
C ASN A 403 -44.81 19.33 0.82
N ASN A 404 -43.66 18.66 0.84
CA ASN A 404 -43.58 17.24 0.53
C ASN A 404 -42.96 16.52 1.75
N ASN A 405 -43.70 16.59 2.86
CA ASN A 405 -43.52 15.70 4.00
C ASN A 405 -44.11 14.35 3.60
N ASN A 406 -43.30 13.43 3.06
CA ASN A 406 -43.56 11.99 3.04
C ASN A 406 -42.33 11.18 2.57
N LEU A 407 -41.11 11.58 2.98
CA LEU A 407 -39.98 10.66 2.88
C LEU A 407 -39.92 9.83 4.17
N SER A 408 -40.02 8.50 4.04
CA SER A 408 -39.99 7.60 5.20
C SER A 408 -38.66 7.76 5.95
N SER A 409 -38.68 7.71 7.29
CA SER A 409 -37.47 7.92 8.11
C SER A 409 -36.37 6.88 7.86
N CYS A 410 -36.72 5.72 7.30
CA CYS A 410 -35.80 4.66 6.90
C CYS A 410 -35.04 5.03 5.61
N GLU A 411 -35.74 5.59 4.61
CA GLU A 411 -35.16 5.99 3.34
C GLU A 411 -34.11 7.12 3.50
N TYR A 412 -34.32 7.99 4.48
CA TYR A 412 -33.37 9.05 4.82
C TYR A 412 -32.04 8.53 5.40
N SER A 413 -32.08 7.56 6.33
CA SER A 413 -30.86 7.01 6.93
C SER A 413 -30.01 6.27 5.90
N PHE A 414 -30.66 5.51 5.00
CA PHE A 414 -29.99 4.85 3.87
C PHE A 414 -29.33 5.85 2.92
N LYS A 415 -29.96 7.01 2.66
CA LYS A 415 -29.39 8.06 1.80
C LYS A 415 -28.06 8.60 2.32
N ILE A 416 -27.99 8.99 3.60
CA ILE A 416 -26.75 9.51 4.22
C ILE A 416 -25.66 8.44 4.21
N LEU A 417 -26.02 7.21 4.58
CA LEU A 417 -25.06 6.11 4.69
C LEU A 417 -24.48 5.73 3.32
N ARG A 418 -25.33 5.68 2.29
CA ARG A 418 -24.91 5.47 0.89
C ARG A 418 -23.95 6.56 0.42
N ASP A 419 -24.27 7.82 0.72
CA ASP A 419 -23.44 8.94 0.31
C ASP A 419 -22.08 8.94 1.02
N PHE A 420 -22.05 8.63 2.32
CA PHE A 420 -20.83 8.42 3.09
C PHE A 420 -19.95 7.28 2.52
N ILE A 421 -20.51 6.09 2.29
CA ILE A 421 -19.74 4.93 1.81
C ILE A 421 -19.19 5.16 0.39
N SER A 422 -19.98 5.75 -0.49
CA SER A 422 -19.52 6.03 -1.86
C SER A 422 -18.41 7.09 -1.86
N LEU A 423 -18.51 8.12 -1.01
CA LEU A 423 -17.44 9.11 -0.83
C LEU A 423 -16.18 8.47 -0.25
N LEU A 424 -16.31 7.57 0.73
CA LEU A 424 -15.20 6.83 1.31
C LEU A 424 -14.41 6.07 0.24
N VAL A 425 -15.10 5.29 -0.62
CA VAL A 425 -14.46 4.51 -1.70
C VAL A 425 -13.73 5.42 -2.69
N ILE A 426 -14.31 6.56 -3.07
CA ILE A 426 -13.75 7.48 -4.06
C ILE A 426 -12.59 8.32 -3.50
N ILE A 427 -12.69 8.79 -2.26
CA ILE A 427 -11.59 9.52 -1.60
C ILE A 427 -10.41 8.57 -1.38
N GLN A 428 -10.66 7.33 -0.95
CA GLN A 428 -9.62 6.32 -0.83
C GLN A 428 -8.96 6.02 -2.19
N LEU A 429 -9.76 5.92 -3.27
CA LEU A 429 -9.24 5.77 -4.63
C LEU A 429 -8.36 6.95 -5.04
N ALA A 430 -8.77 8.19 -4.74
CA ALA A 430 -7.99 9.38 -5.06
C ALA A 430 -6.63 9.38 -4.34
N ILE A 431 -6.60 9.05 -3.05
CA ILE A 431 -5.35 8.98 -2.27
C ILE A 431 -4.44 7.86 -2.83
N PHE A 432 -4.98 6.68 -3.12
CA PHE A 432 -4.20 5.59 -3.72
C PHE A 432 -3.73 5.90 -5.15
N THR A 433 -4.47 6.71 -5.91
CA THR A 433 -4.03 7.18 -7.23
C THR A 433 -2.81 8.09 -7.08
N ILE A 434 -2.85 9.05 -6.14
CA ILE A 434 -1.70 9.93 -5.85
C ILE A 434 -0.48 9.10 -5.44
N MET A 435 -0.68 8.10 -4.56
CA MET A 435 0.40 7.21 -4.13
C MET A 435 0.98 6.36 -5.27
N ALA A 436 0.14 5.80 -6.12
CA ALA A 436 0.57 4.97 -7.26
C ALA A 436 1.29 5.77 -8.35
N VAL A 437 0.88 7.03 -8.56
CA VAL A 437 1.59 7.95 -9.47
C VAL A 437 3.01 8.22 -8.96
N LEU A 438 3.18 8.43 -7.66
CA LEU A 438 4.50 8.71 -7.06
C LEU A 438 5.42 7.49 -7.00
N ILE A 439 4.85 6.31 -6.71
CA ILE A 439 5.58 5.05 -6.51
C ILE A 439 4.83 3.91 -7.19
N MET A 440 5.40 3.39 -8.29
CA MET A 440 4.86 2.30 -9.09
C MET A 440 4.45 1.06 -8.28
N ARG A 441 5.26 0.67 -7.29
CA ARG A 441 4.98 -0.45 -6.39
C ARG A 441 3.65 -0.32 -5.64
N LEU A 442 3.18 0.90 -5.38
CA LEU A 442 1.93 1.15 -4.66
C LEU A 442 0.68 0.99 -5.54
N LYS A 443 0.84 0.68 -6.84
CA LYS A 443 -0.27 0.27 -7.72
C LYS A 443 -1.03 -0.97 -7.19
N LEU A 444 -0.38 -1.76 -6.32
CA LEU A 444 -0.99 -2.85 -5.55
C LEU A 444 -2.27 -2.41 -4.80
N PHE A 445 -2.33 -1.17 -4.31
CA PHE A 445 -3.54 -0.63 -3.66
C PHE A 445 -4.50 0.01 -4.65
N TRP A 446 -3.96 0.62 -5.70
CA TRP A 446 -4.72 1.40 -6.67
C TRP A 446 -5.61 0.53 -7.57
N THR A 447 -5.07 -0.51 -8.20
CA THR A 447 -5.83 -1.35 -9.15
C THR A 447 -7.03 -2.03 -8.47
N PRO A 448 -6.89 -2.68 -7.31
CA PRO A 448 -8.03 -3.33 -6.67
C PRO A 448 -9.04 -2.34 -6.08
N GLN A 449 -8.62 -1.13 -5.70
CA GLN A 449 -9.54 -0.05 -5.31
C GLN A 449 -10.33 0.48 -6.52
N MET A 450 -9.74 0.54 -7.72
CA MET A 450 -10.48 0.82 -8.95
C MET A 450 -11.53 -0.27 -9.22
N CYS A 451 -11.16 -1.55 -9.09
CA CYS A 451 -12.10 -2.67 -9.23
C CYS A 451 -13.26 -2.54 -8.24
N LEU A 452 -12.98 -2.22 -6.97
CA LEU A 452 -14.00 -1.99 -5.94
C LEU A 452 -14.92 -0.81 -6.29
N SER A 453 -14.37 0.27 -6.87
CA SER A 453 -15.15 1.45 -7.25
C SER A 453 -16.25 1.14 -8.26
N LEU A 454 -16.04 0.15 -9.15
CA LEU A 454 -17.05 -0.30 -10.11
C LEU A 454 -18.31 -0.84 -9.44
N ALA A 455 -18.23 -1.36 -8.21
CA ALA A 455 -19.41 -1.79 -7.46
C ALA A 455 -20.42 -0.65 -7.23
N ILE A 456 -20.00 0.62 -7.29
CA ILE A 456 -20.89 1.78 -7.21
C ILE A 456 -21.78 1.88 -8.46
N LEU A 457 -21.35 1.38 -9.63
CA LEU A 457 -22.20 1.33 -10.83
C LEU A 457 -23.44 0.46 -10.62
N ALA A 458 -23.34 -0.54 -9.74
CA ALA A 458 -24.45 -1.39 -9.32
C ALA A 458 -25.37 -0.72 -8.27
N GLN A 459 -25.26 0.59 -8.04
CA GLN A 459 -26.21 1.33 -7.20
C GLN A 459 -27.28 2.01 -8.08
N SER A 460 -28.45 1.37 -8.21
CA SER A 460 -29.55 1.87 -9.06
C SER A 460 -30.04 3.27 -8.68
N THR A 461 -30.01 3.61 -7.39
CA THR A 461 -30.47 4.91 -6.87
C THR A 461 -29.60 6.10 -7.32
N ARG A 462 -28.29 5.89 -7.52
CA ARG A 462 -27.36 6.94 -7.99
C ARG A 462 -27.62 7.33 -9.44
N TRP A 463 -27.84 6.33 -10.29
CA TRP A 463 -28.21 6.54 -11.70
C TRP A 463 -29.51 7.34 -11.82
N PHE A 464 -30.52 6.99 -11.02
CA PHE A 464 -31.79 7.71 -11.02
C PHE A 464 -31.63 9.19 -10.63
N GLU A 465 -30.87 9.48 -9.58
CA GLU A 465 -30.57 10.85 -9.15
C GLU A 465 -29.84 11.65 -10.26
N MET A 466 -28.89 11.01 -10.95
CA MET A 466 -28.16 11.61 -12.06
C MET A 466 -29.07 11.91 -13.26
N PHE A 467 -29.87 10.95 -13.73
CA PHE A 467 -30.76 11.16 -14.87
C PHE A 467 -31.80 12.25 -14.60
N HIS A 468 -32.37 12.27 -13.39
CA HIS A 468 -33.30 13.33 -13.01
C HIS A 468 -32.60 14.70 -12.96
N ALA A 469 -31.36 14.75 -12.50
CA ALA A 469 -30.57 15.98 -12.50
C ALA A 469 -30.26 16.48 -13.92
N LEU A 470 -29.83 15.59 -14.82
CA LEU A 470 -29.57 15.91 -16.22
C LEU A 470 -30.84 16.40 -16.93
N LYS A 471 -31.99 15.75 -16.70
CA LYS A 471 -33.28 16.20 -17.24
C LYS A 471 -33.66 17.61 -16.74
N SER A 472 -33.41 17.92 -15.46
CA SER A 472 -33.68 19.25 -14.90
C SER A 472 -32.76 20.37 -15.40
N LEU A 473 -31.58 20.01 -15.93
CA LEU A 473 -30.66 20.93 -16.59
C LEU A 473 -31.03 21.09 -18.08
N GLY A 474 -31.29 19.98 -18.77
CA GLY A 474 -31.69 19.99 -20.19
C GLY A 474 -33.05 20.66 -20.43
N GLY A 475 -34.02 20.51 -19.53
CA GLY A 475 -35.31 21.21 -19.61
C GLY A 475 -35.24 22.72 -19.41
N ARG A 476 -34.12 23.25 -18.88
CA ARG A 476 -33.84 24.70 -18.86
C ARG A 476 -33.19 25.21 -20.15
N MET A 477 -32.61 24.32 -20.96
CA MET A 477 -32.04 24.63 -22.27
C MET A 477 -33.05 24.47 -23.42
N PHE A 478 -33.96 23.50 -23.32
CA PHE A 478 -34.99 23.25 -24.32
C PHE A 478 -36.37 23.59 -23.74
N CYS A 479 -36.72 24.88 -23.71
CA CYS A 479 -38.13 25.28 -23.74
C CYS A 479 -38.65 25.00 -25.16
N SER A 480 -39.20 23.81 -25.40
CA SER A 480 -40.14 23.61 -26.49
C SER A 480 -41.54 23.53 -25.91
N SER A 481 -42.35 24.47 -26.34
CA SER A 481 -43.79 24.57 -26.16
C SER A 481 -44.54 23.30 -26.56
N SER A 482 -45.71 23.13 -25.94
CA SER A 482 -46.86 22.31 -26.37
C SER A 482 -46.83 20.80 -26.06
N LEU A 483 -47.60 20.37 -25.05
CA LEU A 483 -48.95 19.83 -25.26
C LEU A 483 -49.57 19.42 -23.90
N ASN A 484 -50.69 20.04 -23.56
CA ASN A 484 -51.56 19.63 -22.46
C ASN A 484 -52.31 18.35 -22.85
N SER A 485 -52.11 17.27 -22.09
CA SER A 485 -53.05 16.15 -22.00
C SER A 485 -53.03 15.63 -20.56
N PRO A 486 -54.20 15.50 -19.89
CA PRO A 486 -54.26 14.99 -18.53
C PRO A 486 -54.10 13.46 -18.59
N ARG A 487 -52.87 12.98 -18.41
CA ARG A 487 -52.59 11.56 -18.16
C ARG A 487 -52.19 11.40 -16.70
N ASP A 488 -52.81 10.44 -16.02
CA ASP A 488 -52.58 10.10 -14.62
C ASP A 488 -51.10 10.23 -14.22
N PRO A 489 -50.75 11.13 -13.27
CA PRO A 489 -49.36 11.40 -12.91
C PRO A 489 -48.64 10.15 -12.39
N GLU A 490 -49.34 9.21 -11.73
CA GLU A 490 -48.76 7.97 -11.20
C GLU A 490 -48.28 7.01 -12.30
N LYS A 491 -49.06 6.82 -13.38
CA LYS A 491 -48.68 5.92 -14.49
C LYS A 491 -47.51 6.48 -15.29
N MET A 492 -47.47 7.81 -15.48
CA MET A 492 -46.37 8.46 -16.19
C MET A 492 -45.04 8.37 -15.42
N THR A 493 -45.10 8.55 -14.09
CA THR A 493 -43.93 8.45 -13.21
C THR A 493 -43.37 7.02 -13.15
N ARG A 494 -44.26 6.01 -13.12
CA ARG A 494 -43.87 4.59 -13.12
C ARG A 494 -43.26 4.13 -14.44
N ARG A 495 -43.77 4.60 -15.59
CA ARG A 495 -43.18 4.34 -16.92
C ARG A 495 -41.81 4.99 -17.07
N LEU A 496 -41.65 6.23 -16.61
CA LEU A 496 -40.37 6.94 -16.66
C LEU A 496 -39.30 6.28 -15.78
N PHE A 497 -39.68 5.81 -14.58
CA PHE A 497 -38.80 5.05 -13.70
C PHE A 497 -38.35 3.72 -14.34
N TRP A 498 -39.26 3.00 -14.99
CA TRP A 498 -38.95 1.78 -15.71
C TRP A 498 -38.02 2.03 -16.91
N PHE A 499 -38.27 3.10 -17.67
CA PHE A 499 -37.43 3.51 -18.80
C PHE A 499 -35.98 3.85 -18.37
N HIS A 500 -35.81 4.66 -17.31
CA HIS A 500 -34.47 4.92 -16.75
C HIS A 500 -33.79 3.65 -16.22
N ARG A 501 -34.57 2.71 -15.66
CA ARG A 501 -34.06 1.41 -15.21
C ARG A 501 -33.51 0.57 -16.37
N VAL A 502 -34.25 0.50 -17.48
CA VAL A 502 -33.80 -0.20 -18.68
C VAL A 502 -32.54 0.46 -19.24
N ILE A 503 -32.50 1.79 -19.34
CA ILE A 503 -31.32 2.51 -19.86
C ILE A 503 -30.06 2.19 -19.04
N TYR A 504 -30.06 2.36 -17.72
CA TYR A 504 -28.83 2.07 -16.97
C TYR A 504 -28.45 0.59 -17.02
N ALA A 505 -29.43 -0.32 -17.02
CA ALA A 505 -29.15 -1.75 -17.13
C ALA A 505 -28.48 -2.08 -18.47
N THR A 506 -28.95 -1.48 -19.58
CA THR A 506 -28.31 -1.64 -20.89
C THR A 506 -26.90 -1.08 -20.91
N ILE A 507 -26.66 0.11 -20.35
CA ILE A 507 -25.32 0.71 -20.23
C ILE A 507 -24.39 -0.21 -19.43
N LEU A 508 -24.87 -0.75 -18.31
CA LEU A 508 -24.10 -1.64 -17.45
C LEU A 508 -23.75 -2.96 -18.16
N VAL A 509 -24.69 -3.56 -18.89
CA VAL A 509 -24.46 -4.78 -19.67
C VAL A 509 -23.47 -4.53 -20.80
N LEU A 510 -23.61 -3.44 -21.55
CA LEU A 510 -22.66 -3.06 -22.61
C LEU A 510 -21.27 -2.82 -22.04
N PHE A 511 -21.16 -2.17 -20.88
CA PHE A 511 -19.89 -1.96 -20.19
C PHE A 511 -19.26 -3.29 -19.76
N ILE A 512 -20.02 -4.22 -19.18
CA ILE A 512 -19.53 -5.55 -18.80
C ILE A 512 -19.06 -6.32 -20.04
N ALA A 513 -19.83 -6.28 -21.14
CA ALA A 513 -19.45 -6.93 -22.39
C ALA A 513 -18.16 -6.37 -22.97
N PHE A 514 -17.99 -5.04 -22.94
CA PHE A 514 -16.75 -4.37 -23.35
C PHE A 514 -15.55 -4.81 -22.50
N MET A 515 -15.68 -4.79 -21.16
CA MET A 515 -14.62 -5.25 -20.27
C MET A 515 -14.27 -6.72 -20.48
N ALA A 516 -15.27 -7.58 -20.66
CA ALA A 516 -15.09 -9.01 -20.84
C ALA A 516 -14.35 -9.36 -22.15
N GLY A 517 -14.57 -8.61 -23.24
CA GLY A 517 -13.89 -8.83 -24.52
C GLY A 517 -12.37 -8.75 -24.40
N ARG A 518 -11.85 -7.58 -23.98
CA ARG A 518 -10.40 -7.39 -23.75
C ARG A 518 -9.88 -8.17 -22.55
N GLY A 519 -10.71 -8.32 -21.51
CA GLY A 519 -10.36 -9.08 -20.31
C GLY A 519 -10.06 -10.55 -20.61
N LEU A 520 -10.81 -11.18 -21.52
CA LEU A 520 -10.60 -12.58 -21.90
C LEU A 520 -9.30 -12.78 -22.69
N GLU A 521 -8.94 -11.83 -23.57
CA GLU A 521 -7.65 -11.84 -24.28
C GLU A 521 -6.48 -11.80 -23.28
N ASN A 522 -6.54 -10.89 -22.31
CA ASN A 522 -5.54 -10.79 -21.26
C ASN A 522 -5.45 -12.07 -20.44
N LEU A 523 -6.58 -12.62 -20.02
CA LEU A 523 -6.63 -13.84 -19.21
C LEU A 523 -6.11 -15.05 -19.98
N LYS A 524 -6.40 -15.15 -21.28
CA LYS A 524 -5.81 -16.16 -22.17
C LYS A 524 -4.29 -16.00 -22.27
N SER A 525 -3.79 -14.77 -22.34
CA SER A 525 -2.35 -14.49 -22.35
C SER A 525 -1.68 -14.91 -21.03
N GLU A 526 -2.29 -14.62 -19.88
CA GLU A 526 -1.76 -15.03 -18.57
C GLU A 526 -1.81 -16.56 -18.40
N TRP A 527 -2.90 -17.23 -18.81
CA TRP A 527 -2.98 -18.69 -18.80
C TRP A 527 -2.02 -19.38 -19.77
N SER A 528 -1.56 -18.68 -20.81
CA SER A 528 -0.54 -19.22 -21.72
C SER A 528 0.87 -19.24 -21.11
N ILE A 529 1.09 -18.51 -20.01
CA ILE A 529 2.37 -18.51 -19.29
C ILE A 529 2.46 -19.81 -18.48
N GLN A 530 3.21 -20.77 -19.00
CA GLN A 530 3.50 -22.04 -18.32
C GLN A 530 4.93 -22.01 -17.77
N GLY A 531 5.06 -22.19 -16.46
CA GLY A 531 6.36 -22.30 -15.78
C GLY A 531 6.17 -22.47 -14.27
N SER A 532 6.98 -23.33 -13.64
CA SER A 532 7.08 -23.37 -12.19
C SER A 532 7.96 -22.22 -11.71
N PHE A 533 7.68 -21.68 -10.53
CA PHE A 533 8.62 -20.80 -9.86
C PHE A 533 9.89 -21.62 -9.53
N SER A 534 10.98 -21.38 -10.26
CA SER A 534 12.26 -22.07 -10.08
C SER A 534 13.38 -21.06 -9.85
N ALA A 535 14.14 -21.23 -8.77
CA ALA A 535 15.28 -20.36 -8.43
C ALA A 535 16.60 -21.15 -8.45
N TYR A 536 16.78 -21.97 -9.48
CA TYR A 536 17.89 -22.94 -9.62
C TYR A 536 19.26 -22.33 -9.33
N GLU A 537 19.57 -21.17 -9.89
CA GLU A 537 20.81 -20.40 -9.65
C GLU A 537 21.07 -20.10 -8.16
N SER A 538 20.01 -19.70 -7.45
CA SER A 538 20.11 -19.45 -6.01
C SER A 538 20.31 -20.73 -5.22
N GLU A 539 19.71 -21.85 -5.67
CA GLU A 539 19.91 -23.16 -5.06
C GLU A 539 21.34 -23.68 -5.25
N ILE A 540 21.95 -23.50 -6.43
CA ILE A 540 23.37 -23.83 -6.65
C ILE A 540 24.25 -23.06 -5.68
N LEU A 541 24.02 -21.75 -5.54
CA LEU A 541 24.79 -20.91 -4.63
C LEU A 541 24.63 -21.37 -3.17
N ILE A 542 23.41 -21.70 -2.74
CA ILE A 542 23.13 -22.23 -1.40
C ILE A 542 23.86 -23.56 -1.18
N ASN A 543 23.79 -24.47 -2.15
CA ASN A 543 24.45 -25.77 -2.09
C ASN A 543 25.98 -25.62 -2.06
N TRP A 544 26.52 -24.66 -2.80
CA TRP A 544 27.94 -24.31 -2.74
C TRP A 544 28.35 -23.83 -1.34
N PHE A 545 27.59 -22.92 -0.73
CA PHE A 545 27.86 -22.49 0.65
C PHE A 545 27.76 -23.65 1.66
N ARG A 546 26.78 -24.56 1.50
CA ARG A 546 26.65 -25.77 2.33
C ARG A 546 27.81 -26.75 2.17
N SER A 547 28.45 -26.78 0.99
CA SER A 547 29.61 -27.63 0.73
C SER A 547 30.92 -27.14 1.37
N LEU A 548 30.92 -25.95 1.98
CA LEU A 548 32.12 -25.38 2.59
C LEU A 548 32.62 -26.22 3.77
N PRO A 549 33.95 -26.36 3.94
CA PRO A 549 34.52 -27.09 5.06
C PRO A 549 34.27 -26.36 6.39
N GLN A 550 34.31 -27.09 7.49
CA GLN A 550 34.31 -26.50 8.83
C GLN A 550 35.47 -25.52 9.01
N LYS A 551 35.17 -24.36 9.60
CA LYS A 551 36.17 -23.33 9.88
C LYS A 551 37.06 -23.74 11.06
N ARG A 552 38.29 -24.20 10.77
CA ARG A 552 39.26 -24.70 11.78
C ARG A 552 40.12 -23.63 12.46
N GLU A 553 40.04 -22.35 12.08
CA GLU A 553 40.92 -21.28 12.60
C GLU A 553 40.16 -20.00 13.01
N GLY A 554 40.27 -19.63 14.30
CA GLY A 554 39.89 -18.31 14.85
C GLY A 554 38.69 -18.31 15.81
N SER A 555 38.52 -17.21 16.56
CA SER A 555 37.54 -17.00 17.64
C SER A 555 36.06 -17.02 17.24
N SER A 556 35.73 -17.37 16.00
CA SER A 556 34.36 -17.48 15.49
C SER A 556 34.22 -18.76 14.66
N LEU A 557 33.34 -19.66 15.10
CA LEU A 557 32.99 -20.93 14.43
C LEU A 557 32.18 -20.73 13.12
N SER A 558 32.01 -19.49 12.66
CA SER A 558 31.09 -19.14 11.59
C SER A 558 31.73 -18.44 10.39
N TRP A 559 31.16 -18.69 9.22
CA TRP A 559 31.49 -18.02 7.97
C TRP A 559 30.71 -16.71 7.86
N ILE A 560 31.42 -15.61 7.59
CA ILE A 560 30.81 -14.27 7.51
C ILE A 560 30.69 -13.84 6.04
N ILE A 561 29.46 -13.59 5.59
CA ILE A 561 29.13 -13.25 4.20
C ILE A 561 28.66 -11.78 4.10
N SER A 562 29.17 -11.08 3.09
CA SER A 562 28.76 -9.73 2.70
C SER A 562 28.33 -9.67 1.24
N GLY A 563 27.49 -8.69 0.88
CA GLY A 563 27.00 -8.56 -0.49
C GLY A 563 25.63 -7.87 -0.59
N PRO A 564 24.94 -8.04 -1.74
CA PRO A 564 23.64 -7.45 -2.01
C PRO A 564 22.58 -7.88 -1.00
N MET A 565 21.82 -6.93 -0.47
CA MET A 565 20.86 -7.16 0.61
C MET A 565 19.75 -8.17 0.24
N SER A 566 19.27 -8.12 -1.01
CA SER A 566 18.24 -9.03 -1.53
C SER A 566 18.68 -10.48 -1.46
N LEU A 567 19.93 -10.75 -1.85
CA LEU A 567 20.51 -12.09 -1.86
C LEU A 567 20.82 -12.59 -0.45
N LEU A 568 21.43 -11.74 0.40
CA LEU A 568 21.74 -12.12 1.77
C LEU A 568 20.48 -12.44 2.58
N GLY A 569 19.36 -11.76 2.30
CA GLY A 569 18.07 -12.09 2.90
C GLY A 569 17.64 -13.53 2.63
N ASN A 570 17.81 -14.00 1.38
CA ASN A 570 17.49 -15.38 1.00
C ASN A 570 18.47 -16.37 1.66
N LEU A 571 19.78 -16.14 1.54
CA LEU A 571 20.81 -16.99 2.14
C LEU A 571 20.65 -17.12 3.65
N ARG A 572 20.21 -16.06 4.33
CA ARG A 572 19.98 -16.07 5.78
C ARG A 572 18.81 -16.95 6.20
N LEU A 573 17.81 -17.14 5.35
CA LEU A 573 16.66 -18.01 5.65
C LEU A 573 16.97 -19.49 5.36
N THR A 574 17.95 -19.78 4.51
CA THR A 574 18.22 -21.13 3.99
C THR A 574 19.49 -21.78 4.55
N LEU A 575 20.42 -20.98 5.07
CA LEU A 575 21.69 -21.45 5.65
C LEU A 575 21.60 -21.52 7.18
N PRO A 576 22.28 -22.50 7.82
CA PRO A 576 22.26 -22.66 9.27
C PRO A 576 22.89 -21.45 9.96
N ALA A 577 22.18 -20.84 10.92
CA ALA A 577 22.63 -19.62 11.59
C ALA A 577 23.65 -19.93 12.68
N SER A 578 24.71 -19.12 12.80
CA SER A 578 25.77 -19.35 13.80
C SER A 578 25.41 -19.03 15.27
N ALA A 579 24.27 -18.39 15.51
CA ALA A 579 23.79 -18.05 16.85
C ALA A 579 22.38 -18.62 17.04
N PRO A 580 22.01 -19.04 18.27
CA PRO A 580 20.66 -19.47 18.61
C PRO A 580 19.73 -18.25 18.64
N TYR A 581 19.42 -17.71 17.48
CA TYR A 581 18.22 -16.91 17.27
C TYR A 581 17.08 -17.87 16.85
N PRO A 582 15.80 -17.48 16.91
CA PRO A 582 14.71 -18.27 16.33
C PRO A 582 14.82 -18.28 14.78
N SER A 583 15.86 -18.91 14.25
CA SER A 583 15.90 -19.42 12.89
C SER A 583 15.39 -20.86 12.94
N THR A 584 14.60 -21.25 11.94
CA THR A 584 13.96 -22.56 11.82
C THR A 584 14.94 -23.72 11.59
N GLN A 585 16.25 -23.47 11.55
CA GLN A 585 17.26 -24.48 11.29
C GLN A 585 18.24 -24.57 12.47
N ILE A 586 18.18 -25.72 13.14
CA ILE A 586 19.07 -26.08 14.25
C ILE A 586 20.44 -26.40 13.65
N VAL A 587 21.50 -25.75 14.15
CA VAL A 587 22.87 -26.14 13.82
C VAL A 587 23.09 -27.55 14.35
N SER A 588 23.32 -28.51 13.45
CA SER A 588 23.85 -29.81 13.84
C SER A 588 25.23 -29.58 14.48
N LEU A 589 25.60 -30.32 15.54
CA LEU A 589 26.88 -30.13 16.26
C LEU A 589 28.13 -30.18 15.37
N ASN A 590 28.00 -30.59 14.10
CA ASN A 590 29.06 -30.78 13.13
C ASN A 590 29.05 -29.79 11.95
N GLU A 591 28.26 -28.70 11.97
CA GLU A 591 28.23 -27.71 10.88
C GLU A 591 28.68 -26.31 11.35
N SER A 592 29.49 -25.64 10.53
CA SER A 592 29.84 -24.23 10.75
C SER A 592 28.65 -23.35 10.37
N GLY A 593 28.15 -22.55 11.32
CA GLY A 593 27.07 -21.62 11.04
C GLY A 593 27.48 -20.44 10.15
N PHE A 594 26.49 -19.73 9.61
CA PHE A 594 26.68 -18.55 8.77
C PHE A 594 26.21 -17.29 9.47
N ALA A 595 26.95 -16.21 9.25
CA ALA A 595 26.65 -14.86 9.73
C ALA A 595 26.70 -13.86 8.55
N PHE A 596 25.89 -12.81 8.64
CA PHE A 596 25.68 -11.85 7.54
C PHE A 596 25.99 -10.43 8.00
N THR A 597 26.71 -9.66 7.18
CA THR A 597 27.18 -8.32 7.60
C THR A 597 26.14 -7.22 7.57
N ASN A 598 25.15 -7.36 6.70
CA ASN A 598 24.13 -6.36 6.42
C ASN A 598 22.79 -7.09 6.25
N HIS A 599 21.71 -6.36 6.52
CA HIS A 599 20.36 -6.90 6.52
C HIS A 599 19.40 -5.89 5.89
N PRO A 600 18.37 -6.33 5.13
CA PRO A 600 17.35 -5.46 4.51
C PRO A 600 16.52 -4.56 5.46
N HIS A 601 16.81 -4.54 6.78
CA HIS A 601 16.18 -3.61 7.71
C HIS A 601 16.95 -2.28 7.70
N TYR A 602 16.71 -1.50 6.65
CA TYR A 602 17.37 -0.22 6.38
C TYR A 602 16.85 0.93 7.25
N GLU A 603 15.91 0.66 8.15
CA GLU A 603 15.36 1.64 9.07
C GLU A 603 16.37 2.01 10.15
N ASN A 604 17.16 1.02 10.60
CA ASN A 604 18.18 1.19 11.62
C ASN A 604 19.43 1.87 11.04
N THR A 605 19.87 2.96 11.69
CA THR A 605 21.04 3.76 11.28
C THR A 605 22.33 2.94 11.20
N ILE A 606 22.60 2.08 12.18
CA ILE A 606 23.79 1.23 12.23
C ILE A 606 23.78 0.22 11.08
N LEU A 607 22.63 -0.39 10.79
CA LEU A 607 22.50 -1.34 9.68
C LEU A 607 22.65 -0.65 8.32
N ARG A 608 22.18 0.59 8.18
CA ARG A 608 22.41 1.41 6.98
C ARG A 608 23.89 1.68 6.77
N TYR A 609 24.58 2.14 7.81
CA TYR A 609 26.02 2.39 7.75
C TYR A 609 26.80 1.12 7.37
N ARG A 610 26.49 -0.02 8.02
CA ARG A 610 27.07 -1.32 7.67
C ARG A 610 26.79 -1.73 6.23
N THR A 611 25.63 -1.36 5.68
CA THR A 611 25.29 -1.63 4.28
C THR A 611 26.14 -0.81 3.31
N VAL A 612 26.41 0.46 3.62
CA VAL A 612 27.34 1.30 2.85
C VAL A 612 28.72 0.64 2.80
N LEU A 613 29.22 0.17 3.95
CA LEU A 613 30.51 -0.55 4.00
C LEU A 613 30.47 -1.88 3.24
N ALA A 614 29.38 -2.65 3.36
CA ALA A 614 29.20 -3.93 2.67
C ALA A 614 29.20 -3.77 1.14
N TYR A 615 28.77 -2.62 0.64
CA TYR A 615 28.74 -2.30 -0.79
C TYR A 615 30.05 -1.63 -1.26
N GLY A 616 31.07 -1.51 -0.40
CA GLY A 616 32.34 -0.84 -0.69
C GLY A 616 33.07 -1.35 -1.94
N ILE A 617 32.86 -2.61 -2.33
CA ILE A 617 33.40 -3.19 -3.58
C ILE A 617 32.89 -2.50 -4.86
N TYR A 618 31.77 -1.78 -4.81
CA TYR A 618 31.28 -0.99 -5.94
C TYR A 618 31.83 0.44 -5.94
N SER A 619 32.53 0.85 -4.89
CA SER A 619 33.14 2.18 -4.81
C SER A 619 34.36 2.30 -5.72
N ARG A 620 34.80 3.55 -5.93
CA ARG A 620 36.04 3.91 -6.64
C ARG A 620 37.23 4.11 -5.68
N LYS A 621 37.14 3.56 -4.46
CA LYS A 621 38.23 3.57 -3.46
C LYS A 621 39.35 2.64 -3.88
N PRO A 622 40.59 2.88 -3.42
CA PRO A 622 41.68 1.95 -3.65
C PRO A 622 41.35 0.59 -3.01
N VAL A 623 41.79 -0.49 -3.67
CA VAL A 623 41.50 -1.89 -3.29
C VAL A 623 41.89 -2.17 -1.84
N HIS A 624 43.04 -1.64 -1.41
CA HIS A 624 43.55 -1.79 -0.05
C HIS A 624 42.57 -1.30 1.02
N ASP A 625 41.95 -0.13 0.84
CA ASP A 625 41.04 0.45 1.84
C ASP A 625 39.73 -0.33 1.93
N VAL A 626 39.26 -0.82 0.78
CA VAL A 626 38.07 -1.67 0.69
C VAL A 626 38.35 -3.03 1.34
N TRP A 627 39.51 -3.64 1.07
CA TRP A 627 39.97 -4.85 1.75
C TRP A 627 40.10 -4.66 3.25
N HIS A 628 40.71 -3.56 3.72
CA HIS A 628 40.86 -3.26 5.13
C HIS A 628 39.48 -3.15 5.82
N THR A 629 38.50 -2.51 5.16
CA THR A 629 37.13 -2.42 5.64
C THR A 629 36.48 -3.80 5.78
N TYR A 630 36.58 -4.64 4.76
CA TYR A 630 36.04 -6.01 4.79
C TYR A 630 36.71 -6.87 5.86
N ARG A 631 38.04 -6.79 5.98
CA ARG A 631 38.84 -7.64 6.86
C ARG A 631 38.75 -7.24 8.33
N HIS A 632 38.93 -5.96 8.64
CA HIS A 632 39.11 -5.47 10.00
C HIS A 632 37.82 -4.91 10.62
N ILE A 633 36.97 -4.26 9.81
CA ILE A 633 35.73 -3.64 10.29
C ILE A 633 34.57 -4.63 10.23
N LEU A 634 34.27 -5.16 9.03
CA LEU A 634 33.15 -6.08 8.83
C LEU A 634 33.49 -7.53 9.17
N LYS A 635 34.78 -7.87 9.26
CA LYS A 635 35.33 -9.22 9.52
C LYS A 635 34.77 -10.28 8.56
N THR A 636 34.60 -9.92 7.29
CA THR A 636 34.02 -10.80 6.26
C THR A 636 35.01 -11.82 5.75
N ASP A 637 34.52 -13.03 5.52
CA ASP A 637 35.26 -14.08 4.81
C ASP A 637 34.92 -14.07 3.31
N PHE A 638 33.65 -13.86 2.97
CA PHE A 638 33.16 -13.85 1.59
C PHE A 638 32.42 -12.55 1.23
N VAL A 639 32.64 -12.05 0.02
CA VAL A 639 31.94 -10.89 -0.57
C VAL A 639 31.30 -11.31 -1.88
N ILE A 640 29.99 -11.18 -1.98
CA ILE A 640 29.23 -11.45 -3.21
C ILE A 640 29.08 -10.15 -4.00
N VAL A 641 29.39 -10.21 -5.29
CA VAL A 641 29.34 -9.07 -6.22
C VAL A 641 28.43 -9.40 -7.40
N GLU A 642 27.51 -8.49 -7.72
CA GLU A 642 26.63 -8.54 -8.89
C GLU A 642 27.21 -7.64 -9.98
N THR A 643 27.90 -8.23 -10.94
CA THR A 643 28.63 -7.50 -11.99
C THR A 643 27.70 -6.70 -12.91
N HIS A 644 26.45 -7.15 -13.12
CA HIS A 644 25.47 -6.45 -13.96
C HIS A 644 25.05 -5.07 -13.43
N THR A 645 25.33 -4.77 -12.15
CA THR A 645 25.04 -3.49 -11.50
C THR A 645 26.19 -2.49 -11.51
N CYS A 646 27.35 -2.93 -12.00
CA CYS A 646 28.56 -2.12 -12.13
C CYS A 646 28.55 -1.11 -13.30
N PRO A 647 28.11 -1.45 -14.53
CA PRO A 647 28.19 -0.50 -15.65
C PRO A 647 27.35 0.76 -15.40
N SER A 648 27.80 1.90 -15.95
CA SER A 648 27.11 3.19 -15.84
C SER A 648 25.65 3.10 -16.31
N ARG A 649 24.74 3.72 -15.54
CA ARG A 649 23.30 3.76 -15.80
C ARG A 649 22.73 5.17 -15.62
N GLY A 650 23.45 6.18 -16.09
CA GLY A 650 22.95 7.57 -16.07
C GLY A 650 22.68 8.12 -14.66
N GLY A 651 23.50 7.74 -13.68
CA GLY A 651 23.37 8.14 -12.27
C GLY A 651 22.70 7.10 -11.37
N CYS A 652 22.52 5.86 -11.84
CA CYS A 652 21.84 4.77 -11.13
C CYS A 652 22.66 3.46 -11.05
N SER A 653 23.92 3.45 -11.47
CA SER A 653 24.82 2.33 -11.22
C SER A 653 25.33 2.34 -9.78
N LYS A 654 25.71 1.17 -9.23
CA LYS A 654 26.24 1.13 -7.85
C LYS A 654 27.48 2.03 -7.68
N PRO A 655 28.43 2.11 -8.64
CA PRO A 655 29.52 3.10 -8.58
C PRO A 655 29.05 4.56 -8.56
N GLU A 656 28.08 4.93 -9.40
CA GLU A 656 27.54 6.30 -9.45
C GLU A 656 26.85 6.69 -8.14
N LEU A 657 26.25 5.73 -7.44
CA LEU A 657 25.70 5.96 -6.10
C LEU A 657 26.81 6.30 -5.10
N PHE A 658 27.95 5.61 -5.16
CA PHE A 658 29.12 5.92 -4.30
C PHE A 658 29.75 7.27 -4.63
N ASP A 659 29.66 7.74 -5.87
CA ASP A 659 30.13 9.07 -6.27
C ASP A 659 29.38 10.19 -5.51
N LEU A 660 28.18 9.93 -4.96
CA LEU A 660 27.47 10.86 -4.07
C LEU A 660 28.05 10.94 -2.64
N LEU A 661 28.75 9.89 -2.20
CA LEU A 661 29.41 9.86 -0.89
C LEU A 661 30.84 10.42 -1.00
N ASP A 662 31.56 9.99 -2.03
CA ASP A 662 32.97 10.32 -2.24
C ASP A 662 33.14 11.06 -3.58
N THR A 663 32.63 12.29 -3.66
CA THR A 663 32.65 13.11 -4.89
C THR A 663 34.04 13.30 -5.49
N ASN A 664 35.08 13.30 -4.64
CA ASN A 664 36.48 13.44 -5.05
C ASN A 664 37.03 12.24 -5.85
N LEU A 665 36.38 11.08 -5.75
CA LEU A 665 36.79 9.84 -6.43
C LEU A 665 36.00 9.59 -7.72
N ALA A 666 35.04 10.46 -8.04
CA ALA A 666 34.22 10.35 -9.24
C ALA A 666 35.09 10.34 -10.51
N GLY A 667 34.80 9.42 -11.43
CA GLY A 667 35.52 9.26 -12.71
C GLY A 667 36.70 8.29 -12.72
N ARG A 668 37.16 7.79 -11.56
CA ARG A 668 38.16 6.70 -11.49
C ARG A 668 37.52 5.34 -11.84
N PRO A 669 38.26 4.35 -12.37
CA PRO A 669 37.68 3.03 -12.61
C PRO A 669 37.19 2.39 -11.31
N ALA A 670 35.98 1.83 -11.33
CA ALA A 670 35.40 1.19 -10.15
C ALA A 670 35.96 -0.24 -9.98
N LEU A 671 36.10 -0.71 -8.73
CA LEU A 671 36.69 -2.03 -8.48
C LEU A 671 35.90 -3.17 -9.13
N CYS A 672 34.57 -3.05 -9.17
CA CYS A 672 33.69 -4.03 -9.80
C CYS A 672 33.88 -4.15 -11.33
N GLU A 673 34.45 -3.14 -12.01
CA GLU A 673 34.66 -3.16 -13.47
C GLU A 673 35.71 -4.22 -13.83
N SER A 674 36.71 -4.44 -12.96
CA SER A 674 37.70 -5.50 -13.13
C SER A 674 37.09 -6.91 -13.16
N LEU A 675 35.93 -7.09 -12.54
CA LEU A 675 35.17 -8.35 -12.51
C LEU A 675 34.24 -8.50 -13.71
N MET A 676 34.11 -7.50 -14.59
CA MET A 676 33.26 -7.62 -15.77
C MET A 676 33.93 -8.38 -16.93
N ASN A 677 35.24 -8.64 -16.86
CA ASN A 677 35.94 -9.37 -17.92
C ASN A 677 35.58 -10.87 -17.89
N ILE A 678 34.62 -11.25 -18.74
CA ILE A 678 34.08 -12.61 -18.85
C ILE A 678 35.18 -13.65 -19.14
N GLN A 679 36.24 -13.30 -19.87
CA GLN A 679 37.32 -14.25 -20.18
C GLN A 679 38.13 -14.62 -18.93
N VAL A 680 38.38 -13.64 -18.06
CA VAL A 680 39.08 -13.83 -16.78
C VAL A 680 38.22 -14.64 -15.83
N LEU A 681 36.92 -14.32 -15.76
CA LEU A 681 35.96 -15.05 -14.93
C LEU A 681 35.72 -16.50 -15.40
N LYS A 682 35.61 -16.75 -16.72
CA LYS A 682 35.49 -18.12 -17.27
C LYS A 682 36.71 -18.97 -16.96
N ALA A 683 37.89 -18.36 -16.87
CA ALA A 683 39.12 -19.05 -16.51
C ALA A 683 39.25 -19.28 -14.99
N GLY A 684 38.29 -18.82 -14.17
CA GLY A 684 38.36 -18.86 -12.71
C GLY A 684 39.53 -18.05 -12.14
N ARG A 685 40.03 -17.06 -12.90
CA ARG A 685 41.21 -16.28 -12.53
C ARG A 685 40.80 -15.02 -11.79
N THR A 686 41.58 -14.70 -10.77
CA THR A 686 41.56 -13.42 -10.07
C THR A 686 42.14 -12.33 -10.96
N PRO A 687 41.42 -11.20 -11.16
CA PRO A 687 42.01 -10.04 -11.81
C PRO A 687 43.23 -9.53 -11.04
N SER A 688 44.30 -9.17 -11.74
CA SER A 688 45.54 -8.65 -11.13
C SER A 688 45.31 -7.41 -10.26
N THR A 689 44.26 -6.64 -10.54
CA THR A 689 43.86 -5.48 -9.75
C THR A 689 43.34 -5.84 -8.36
N LEU A 690 42.78 -7.04 -8.19
CA LEU A 690 42.24 -7.51 -6.91
C LEU A 690 43.24 -8.36 -6.12
N GLU A 691 44.27 -8.89 -6.78
CA GLU A 691 45.39 -9.53 -6.11
C GLU A 691 46.29 -8.48 -5.41
N PRO A 692 46.86 -8.80 -4.22
CA PRO A 692 46.73 -10.05 -3.47
C PRO A 692 45.55 -10.06 -2.48
N TYR A 693 44.67 -9.06 -2.50
CA TYR A 693 43.64 -8.81 -1.48
C TYR A 693 42.44 -9.77 -1.53
N PHE A 694 41.97 -10.13 -2.73
CA PHE A 694 40.79 -10.97 -2.92
C PHE A 694 41.08 -12.16 -3.83
N THR A 695 40.39 -13.27 -3.58
CA THR A 695 40.42 -14.46 -4.44
C THR A 695 39.02 -14.79 -4.97
N VAL A 696 38.85 -14.98 -6.28
CA VAL A 696 37.57 -15.45 -6.86
C VAL A 696 37.43 -16.94 -6.54
N VAL A 697 36.29 -17.33 -5.94
CA VAL A 697 36.03 -18.71 -5.48
C VAL A 697 34.70 -19.30 -5.99
N TYR A 698 33.88 -18.48 -6.64
CA TYR A 698 32.65 -18.92 -7.30
C TYR A 698 32.23 -17.88 -8.34
N VAL A 699 31.78 -18.34 -9.50
CA VAL A 699 31.32 -17.49 -10.60
C VAL A 699 30.02 -18.06 -11.17
N GLU A 700 29.01 -17.22 -11.27
CA GLU A 700 27.74 -17.49 -11.92
C GLU A 700 27.60 -16.62 -13.16
N LEU A 701 27.75 -17.22 -14.34
CA LEU A 701 27.83 -16.49 -15.61
C LEU A 701 26.47 -15.90 -16.06
N TYR A 702 25.36 -16.55 -15.73
CA TYR A 702 24.02 -16.14 -16.19
C TYR A 702 23.51 -14.90 -15.44
N THR A 703 23.66 -14.84 -14.12
CA THR A 703 23.29 -13.67 -13.30
C THR A 703 24.38 -12.61 -13.21
N GLY A 704 25.60 -12.98 -13.60
CA GLY A 704 26.81 -12.19 -13.39
C GLY A 704 27.19 -12.06 -11.93
N ARG A 705 26.92 -13.06 -11.07
CA ARG A 705 27.35 -13.05 -9.67
C ARG A 705 28.74 -13.66 -9.51
N VAL A 706 29.57 -13.03 -8.68
CA VAL A 706 30.92 -13.50 -8.35
C VAL A 706 31.07 -13.50 -6.83
N VAL A 707 31.60 -14.58 -6.27
CA VAL A 707 31.96 -14.64 -4.85
C VAL A 707 33.47 -14.49 -4.71
N LEU A 708 33.87 -13.53 -3.90
CA LEU A 708 35.25 -13.24 -3.55
C LEU A 708 35.53 -13.70 -2.13
N TYR A 709 36.62 -14.44 -1.94
CA TYR A 709 37.21 -14.71 -0.64
C TYR A 709 38.16 -13.57 -0.25
N VAL A 710 38.05 -13.09 0.99
CA VAL A 710 38.89 -12.00 1.52
C VAL A 710 40.18 -12.60 2.09
N ASN A 711 41.31 -12.33 1.43
CA ASN A 711 42.58 -12.93 1.82
C ASN A 711 43.09 -12.37 3.16
N LYS A 712 43.74 -13.23 3.94
CA LYS A 712 44.54 -12.83 5.09
C LYS A 712 45.95 -12.51 4.59
N LEU A 713 46.21 -11.22 4.38
CA LEU A 713 47.57 -10.75 4.17
C LEU A 713 48.28 -10.74 5.53
N THR A 714 49.40 -11.44 5.61
CA THR A 714 50.27 -11.51 6.78
C THR A 714 51.21 -10.32 6.82
#